data_AF-A0A7X4E9A9-F1
#
_entry.id   AF-A0A7X4E9A9-F1
#
_cell.length_a   1.000
_cell.length_b   1.000
_cell.length_c   1.000
_cell.angle_alpha   90.00
_cell.angle_beta   90.00
_cell.angle_gamma   90.00
#
_symmetry.space_group_name_H-M   'P 1'
#
loop_
_entity.id
_entity.type
_entity.pdbx_description
1 polymer ?
#
loop_
_entity_poly.entity_id
_entity_poly.type
_entity_poly.pdbx_seq_one_letter_code
_entity_poly.pdbx_strand_id
1 'polypeptide(L)'
;MKKPFDQTELEKLSPHIDPAAIKDFLDRMDPDYFLEFSTRTVAEHVTMANTLTLEDPCTLLIQPANDTNRYRLTIVAYDYFAEFATICGLLSAYGFDIREALVFTYHDDPVSASKTLRHMQGFKWPIRRPRQQPGLFKRKAVDVFQVHLLPGTTFDTAIEQELRQDLSHMVYLLEAQKLQEVRNHVNRKLVEMLGQRKTAASALVHPVEIFFNNARSARDTVVDIRGTDSPAFLYAFTNALAMRGLYFSKAVIDGDGIRVRNRFFVRDRHGKKIVSAQEQQELTVAAALIKEFTHSLTWAPDPGKALNHFSHFLDQWLEHRLSKKQIGMLTKKDSLANLARLFGTSDFLWEDFLRRQHVNLLPIVETFHQPQARSSKTALAKALKTSLGKNRNPENRKTILNRIKDQELFRIDMHHILNETSLPSFSESLTTLAEVILAQALVEAQAVVNRKHPPPSTLNKNPLPFSICGLGKLGGRELGYASDIELIFVYGTNAPDRPNPGIGEYYERLVQEFLHWIETKQEGIFQVDIRLRPHGEKGLLTNSFEDIKCYYRTGGAAAPFERQALIKLRHVAGHSALGRRIERYKDEFVYSQDPWPLDTALHLRRRQIQELVPKDAIHVKYSPGGLIDVEYTAQYLQIQHGSGKPPLRTPNTLQALEALQATRILSRHDATILMEDYLFLRKVIDGLRIVRGHAKDLVLPESGSDDMIYLARRLGYLTGVWKEGAQTFENELQQRMHRTHAIFTKLFQPEQWKGRKTRKKK
;
A
#
# COMPACT_ATOMS: atom_id res chain seq x y z
N MET A 1 26.29 8.89 -52.71
CA MET A 1 25.82 7.49 -52.89
C MET A 1 26.70 6.61 -52.01
N LYS A 2 26.15 6.00 -50.94
CA LYS A 2 26.89 5.09 -50.06
C LYS A 2 27.03 3.72 -50.75
N LYS A 3 28.16 3.03 -50.58
CA LYS A 3 28.39 1.67 -51.08
C LYS A 3 27.28 0.73 -50.55
N PRO A 4 26.75 -0.20 -51.36
CA PRO A 4 25.87 -1.25 -50.87
C PRO A 4 26.64 -2.15 -49.89
N PHE A 5 25.98 -2.57 -48.82
CA PHE A 5 26.50 -3.53 -47.84
C PHE A 5 26.79 -4.87 -48.56
N ASP A 6 27.97 -5.46 -48.33
CA ASP A 6 28.45 -6.63 -49.09
C ASP A 6 27.90 -7.93 -48.48
N GLN A 7 26.76 -8.38 -49.03
CA GLN A 7 26.13 -9.65 -48.64
C GLN A 7 27.05 -10.86 -48.85
N THR A 8 27.89 -10.84 -49.90
CA THR A 8 28.78 -11.96 -50.23
C THR A 8 29.92 -12.11 -49.22
N GLU A 9 30.39 -11.00 -48.65
CA GLU A 9 31.34 -11.02 -47.53
C GLU A 9 30.69 -11.56 -46.24
N LEU A 10 29.43 -11.18 -45.96
CA LEU A 10 28.68 -11.68 -44.81
C LEU A 10 28.44 -13.20 -44.87
N GLU A 11 28.06 -13.73 -46.02
CA GLU A 11 27.86 -15.18 -46.24
C GLU A 11 29.16 -15.98 -46.02
N LYS A 12 30.32 -15.41 -46.35
CA LYS A 12 31.64 -16.02 -46.09
C LYS A 12 32.00 -16.04 -44.61
N LEU A 13 31.63 -15.00 -43.86
CA LEU A 13 31.90 -14.89 -42.43
C LEU A 13 30.93 -15.73 -41.58
N SER A 14 29.78 -16.11 -42.14
CA SER A 14 28.75 -16.91 -41.46
C SER A 14 28.41 -18.22 -42.21
N PRO A 15 29.38 -19.11 -42.50
CA PRO A 15 29.18 -20.28 -43.36
C PRO A 15 28.24 -21.34 -42.77
N HIS A 16 27.95 -21.26 -41.47
CA HIS A 16 27.09 -22.21 -40.76
C HIS A 16 25.62 -21.78 -40.68
N ILE A 17 25.27 -20.60 -41.19
CA ILE A 17 23.93 -20.03 -41.13
C ILE A 17 23.25 -20.21 -42.50
N ASP A 18 21.97 -20.60 -42.48
CA ASP A 18 21.17 -20.71 -43.69
C ASP A 18 21.15 -19.36 -44.45
N PRO A 19 21.54 -19.32 -45.74
CA PRO A 19 21.46 -18.11 -46.56
C PRO A 19 20.08 -17.44 -46.54
N ALA A 20 18.99 -18.21 -46.36
CA ALA A 20 17.65 -17.67 -46.23
C ALA A 20 17.49 -16.83 -44.93
N ALA A 21 18.12 -17.24 -43.84
CA ALA A 21 18.11 -16.50 -42.56
C ALA A 21 18.97 -15.23 -42.63
N ILE A 22 20.12 -15.29 -43.32
CA ILE A 22 20.96 -14.11 -43.60
C ILE A 22 20.15 -13.08 -44.40
N LYS A 23 19.47 -13.54 -45.45
CA LYS A 23 18.63 -12.67 -46.28
C LYS A 23 17.46 -12.06 -45.50
N ASP A 24 16.74 -12.85 -44.69
CA ASP A 24 15.65 -12.34 -43.83
C ASP A 24 16.15 -11.24 -42.88
N PHE A 25 17.34 -11.41 -42.28
CA PHE A 25 17.96 -10.38 -41.44
C PHE A 25 18.27 -9.11 -42.23
N LEU A 26 18.88 -9.21 -43.41
CA LEU A 26 19.22 -8.06 -44.26
C LEU A 26 17.98 -7.29 -44.74
N ASP A 27 16.93 -8.01 -45.16
CA ASP A 27 15.72 -7.42 -45.72
C ASP A 27 14.86 -6.70 -44.67
N ARG A 28 14.89 -7.17 -43.41
CA ARG A 28 14.00 -6.68 -42.35
C ARG A 28 14.69 -5.79 -41.34
N MET A 29 16.01 -5.82 -41.20
CA MET A 29 16.70 -4.94 -40.25
C MET A 29 16.65 -3.48 -40.69
N ASP A 30 16.68 -2.55 -39.72
CA ASP A 30 16.69 -1.11 -40.00
C ASP A 30 17.89 -0.73 -40.90
N PRO A 31 17.72 -0.01 -42.01
CA PRO A 31 18.83 0.38 -42.88
C PRO A 31 19.95 1.17 -42.17
N ASP A 32 19.63 1.92 -41.12
CA ASP A 32 20.63 2.65 -40.33
C ASP A 32 21.58 1.70 -39.58
N TYR A 33 21.14 0.48 -39.27
CA TYR A 33 21.96 -0.54 -38.58
C TYR A 33 23.26 -0.83 -39.34
N PHE A 34 23.17 -0.98 -40.66
CA PHE A 34 24.32 -1.29 -41.53
C PHE A 34 25.29 -0.12 -41.70
N LEU A 35 24.92 1.07 -41.23
CA LEU A 35 25.80 2.23 -41.20
C LEU A 35 26.64 2.29 -39.92
N GLU A 36 26.15 1.69 -38.83
CA GLU A 36 26.82 1.73 -37.53
C GLU A 36 27.77 0.54 -37.32
N PHE A 37 27.48 -0.63 -37.92
CA PHE A 37 28.23 -1.86 -37.66
C PHE A 37 29.05 -2.35 -38.86
N SER A 38 30.26 -2.85 -38.60
CA SER A 38 31.12 -3.48 -39.61
C SER A 38 30.56 -4.83 -40.08
N THR A 39 30.91 -5.30 -41.29
CA THR A 39 30.46 -6.61 -41.80
C THR A 39 30.74 -7.76 -40.83
N ARG A 40 31.88 -7.72 -40.13
CA ARG A 40 32.25 -8.71 -39.11
C ARG A 40 31.34 -8.68 -37.88
N THR A 41 31.02 -7.49 -37.37
CA THR A 41 30.08 -7.31 -36.25
C THR A 41 28.68 -7.77 -36.65
N VAL A 42 28.27 -7.48 -37.89
CA VAL A 42 26.99 -7.97 -38.42
C VAL A 42 26.96 -9.50 -38.50
N ALA A 43 28.05 -10.16 -38.90
CA ALA A 43 28.15 -11.62 -38.90
C ALA A 43 27.94 -12.23 -37.50
N GLU A 44 28.52 -11.61 -36.46
CA GLU A 44 28.32 -12.02 -35.06
C GLU A 44 26.85 -11.86 -34.63
N HIS A 45 26.23 -10.70 -34.92
CA HIS A 45 24.84 -10.45 -34.57
C HIS A 45 23.87 -11.38 -35.31
N VAL A 46 24.14 -11.71 -36.58
CA VAL A 46 23.35 -12.68 -37.36
C VAL A 46 23.48 -14.08 -36.75
N THR A 47 24.67 -14.45 -36.27
CA THR A 47 24.88 -15.72 -35.55
C THR A 47 24.05 -15.78 -34.28
N MET A 48 24.12 -14.73 -33.44
CA MET A 48 23.30 -14.62 -32.23
C MET A 48 21.80 -14.63 -32.54
N ALA A 49 21.37 -13.95 -33.60
CA ALA A 49 19.97 -13.93 -34.01
C ALA A 49 19.46 -15.30 -34.46
N ASN A 50 20.34 -16.17 -34.96
CA ASN A 50 20.00 -17.50 -35.44
C ASN A 50 20.05 -18.58 -34.33
N THR A 51 20.64 -18.28 -33.18
CA THR A 51 20.61 -19.17 -32.01
C THR A 51 19.34 -19.04 -31.17
N LEU A 52 18.54 -17.98 -31.39
CA LEU A 52 17.30 -17.75 -30.64
C LEU A 52 16.27 -18.87 -30.87
N THR A 53 15.73 -19.39 -29.77
CA THR A 53 14.64 -20.38 -29.76
C THR A 53 13.52 -19.92 -28.84
N LEU A 54 12.42 -20.68 -28.77
CA LEU A 54 11.35 -20.40 -27.78
C LEU A 54 11.80 -20.68 -26.34
N GLU A 55 12.77 -21.57 -26.15
CA GLU A 55 13.32 -21.92 -24.83
C GLU A 55 14.46 -20.98 -24.41
N ASP A 56 15.20 -20.45 -25.39
CA ASP A 56 16.23 -19.43 -25.20
C ASP A 56 15.97 -18.21 -26.10
N PRO A 57 15.11 -17.27 -25.66
CA PRO A 57 14.62 -16.19 -26.49
C PRO A 57 15.56 -14.97 -26.52
N CYS A 58 16.71 -15.03 -25.85
CA CYS A 58 17.65 -13.92 -25.68
C CYS A 58 19.09 -14.43 -25.63
N THR A 59 20.01 -13.77 -26.32
CA THR A 59 21.45 -14.05 -26.26
C THR A 59 22.21 -12.79 -25.88
N LEU A 60 23.15 -12.93 -24.93
CA LEU A 60 24.02 -11.85 -24.46
C LEU A 60 25.48 -12.12 -24.86
N LEU A 61 26.17 -11.12 -25.39
CA LEU A 61 27.61 -11.13 -25.60
C LEU A 61 28.23 -9.99 -24.79
N ILE A 62 29.23 -10.30 -23.97
CA ILE A 62 29.94 -9.34 -23.12
C ILE A 62 31.38 -9.25 -23.60
N GLN A 63 31.83 -8.04 -23.89
CA GLN A 63 33.19 -7.75 -24.32
C GLN A 63 33.78 -6.67 -23.41
N PRO A 64 34.85 -6.94 -22.65
CA PRO A 64 35.55 -5.88 -21.93
C PRO A 64 36.19 -4.92 -22.95
N ALA A 65 36.08 -3.62 -22.70
CA ALA A 65 36.87 -2.63 -23.43
C ALA A 65 38.26 -2.49 -22.80
N ASN A 66 39.13 -1.68 -23.39
CA ASN A 66 40.55 -1.51 -23.00
C ASN A 66 40.81 -1.09 -21.52
N ASP A 67 39.77 -0.88 -20.71
CA ASP A 67 39.82 -0.47 -19.30
C ASP A 67 38.92 -1.40 -18.45
N THR A 68 39.32 -1.73 -17.21
CA THR A 68 38.71 -2.79 -16.38
C THR A 68 37.26 -2.54 -15.99
N ASN A 69 36.79 -1.30 -16.11
CA ASN A 69 35.43 -0.89 -15.73
C ASN A 69 34.53 -0.59 -16.95
N ARG A 70 34.96 -0.90 -18.17
CA ARG A 70 34.21 -0.63 -19.40
C ARG A 70 33.83 -1.93 -20.10
N TYR A 71 32.56 -2.06 -20.45
CA TYR A 71 32.04 -3.23 -21.14
C TYR A 71 31.19 -2.81 -22.34
N ARG A 72 31.28 -3.58 -23.42
CA ARG A 72 30.32 -3.60 -24.51
C ARG A 72 29.43 -4.81 -24.32
N LEU A 73 28.12 -4.58 -24.21
CA LEU A 73 27.11 -5.61 -24.09
C LEU A 73 26.29 -5.63 -25.37
N THR A 74 26.24 -6.77 -26.07
CA THR A 74 25.35 -6.97 -27.21
C THR A 74 24.27 -7.95 -26.79
N ILE A 75 23.01 -7.53 -26.89
CA ILE A 75 21.84 -8.34 -26.58
C ILE A 75 21.06 -8.52 -27.87
N VAL A 76 20.79 -9.77 -28.23
CA VAL A 76 19.95 -10.12 -29.38
C VAL A 76 18.79 -10.95 -28.86
N ALA A 77 17.56 -10.50 -29.10
CA ALA A 77 16.36 -11.18 -28.61
C ALA A 77 15.18 -10.98 -29.56
N TYR A 78 14.07 -11.66 -29.27
CA TYR A 78 12.80 -11.37 -29.94
C TYR A 78 12.27 -10.01 -29.48
N ASP A 79 11.87 -9.18 -30.45
CA ASP A 79 11.32 -7.84 -30.22
C ASP A 79 9.93 -7.94 -29.59
N TYR A 80 9.89 -7.78 -28.27
CA TYR A 80 8.67 -7.74 -27.49
C TYR A 80 8.42 -6.32 -26.95
N PHE A 81 7.15 -6.03 -26.71
CA PHE A 81 6.78 -4.76 -26.09
C PHE A 81 7.44 -4.59 -24.72
N ALA A 82 8.04 -3.42 -24.47
CA ALA A 82 8.79 -3.07 -23.26
C ALA A 82 10.12 -3.83 -23.03
N GLU A 83 10.62 -4.57 -24.03
CA GLU A 83 11.91 -5.26 -23.97
C GLU A 83 13.06 -4.29 -23.65
N PHE A 84 13.22 -3.23 -24.45
CA PHE A 84 14.29 -2.25 -24.25
C PHE A 84 14.28 -1.64 -22.84
N ALA A 85 13.09 -1.30 -22.33
CA ALA A 85 12.96 -0.79 -20.97
C ALA A 85 13.43 -1.82 -19.94
N THR A 86 13.01 -3.08 -20.11
CA THR A 86 13.39 -4.21 -19.24
C THR A 86 14.90 -4.41 -19.20
N ILE A 87 15.56 -4.41 -20.36
CA ILE A 87 17.01 -4.52 -20.48
C ILE A 87 17.71 -3.37 -19.75
N CYS A 88 17.31 -2.12 -20.01
CA CYS A 88 17.89 -0.95 -19.35
C CYS A 88 17.79 -1.02 -17.82
N GLY A 89 16.65 -1.50 -17.32
CA GLY A 89 16.43 -1.67 -15.89
C GLY A 89 17.29 -2.78 -15.28
N LEU A 90 17.43 -3.93 -15.96
CA LEU A 90 18.33 -5.00 -15.52
C LEU A 90 19.79 -4.53 -15.49
N LEU A 91 20.28 -3.93 -16.57
CA LEU A 91 21.67 -3.43 -16.61
C LEU A 91 21.92 -2.45 -15.46
N SER A 92 21.01 -1.50 -15.24
CA SER A 92 21.09 -0.58 -14.11
C SER A 92 21.13 -1.32 -12.77
N ALA A 93 20.29 -2.34 -12.59
CA ALA A 93 20.24 -3.13 -11.37
C ALA A 93 21.54 -3.92 -11.08
N TYR A 94 22.24 -4.35 -12.12
CA TYR A 94 23.57 -4.98 -12.01
C TYR A 94 24.73 -3.97 -11.84
N GLY A 95 24.41 -2.69 -11.65
CA GLY A 95 25.40 -1.66 -11.41
C GLY A 95 26.09 -1.16 -12.68
N PHE A 96 25.48 -1.37 -13.85
CA PHE A 96 25.94 -0.78 -15.09
C PHE A 96 25.32 0.60 -15.31
N ASP A 97 26.19 1.55 -15.61
CA ASP A 97 25.83 2.88 -16.05
C ASP A 97 25.93 2.95 -17.57
N ILE A 98 24.77 3.12 -18.21
CA ILE A 98 24.62 3.07 -19.66
C ILE A 98 25.09 4.39 -20.26
N ARG A 99 26.23 4.37 -20.96
CA ARG A 99 26.80 5.55 -21.62
C ARG A 99 26.35 5.72 -23.05
N GLU A 100 26.22 4.60 -23.74
CA GLU A 100 25.69 4.54 -25.09
C GLU A 100 24.78 3.32 -25.19
N ALA A 101 23.68 3.47 -25.92
CA ALA A 101 22.79 2.39 -26.30
C ALA A 101 22.42 2.61 -27.76
N LEU A 102 22.54 1.56 -28.57
CA LEU A 102 22.13 1.50 -29.96
C LEU A 102 21.16 0.34 -30.12
N VAL A 103 19.91 0.65 -30.46
CA VAL A 103 18.80 -0.32 -30.53
C VAL A 103 18.28 -0.34 -31.95
N PHE A 104 18.21 -1.54 -32.53
CA PHE A 104 17.71 -1.74 -33.89
C PHE A 104 16.74 -2.91 -33.93
N THR A 105 15.53 -2.67 -34.42
CA THR A 105 14.46 -3.68 -34.48
C THR A 105 14.10 -4.00 -35.93
N TYR A 106 13.64 -5.23 -36.17
CA TYR A 106 13.08 -5.62 -37.47
C TYR A 106 11.88 -4.75 -37.86
N HIS A 107 11.81 -4.38 -39.13
CA HIS A 107 10.66 -3.76 -39.77
C HIS A 107 9.55 -4.78 -40.10
N ASP A 108 8.33 -4.27 -40.29
CA ASP A 108 7.20 -5.09 -40.72
C ASP A 108 7.35 -5.62 -42.13
N ASP A 109 7.05 -6.91 -42.30
CA ASP A 109 6.88 -7.54 -43.59
C ASP A 109 5.57 -7.04 -44.22
N PRO A 110 5.58 -6.44 -45.45
CA PRO A 110 4.38 -5.96 -46.12
C PRO A 110 3.25 -6.99 -46.23
N VAL A 111 3.60 -8.28 -46.24
CA VAL A 111 2.65 -9.39 -46.38
C VAL A 111 1.93 -9.72 -45.06
N SER A 112 2.56 -9.47 -43.90
CA SER A 112 2.02 -9.85 -42.59
C SER A 112 0.97 -8.87 -42.07
N ALA A 113 1.09 -7.58 -42.40
CA ALA A 113 0.09 -6.55 -42.07
C ALA A 113 -1.31 -6.85 -42.65
N SER A 114 -1.38 -7.59 -43.76
CA SER A 114 -2.65 -7.98 -44.39
C SER A 114 -3.38 -9.15 -43.71
N LYS A 115 -2.65 -9.98 -42.94
CA LYS A 115 -3.22 -11.17 -42.27
C LYS A 115 -3.82 -10.84 -40.90
N THR A 116 -3.24 -9.89 -40.17
CA THR A 116 -3.74 -9.48 -38.84
C THR A 116 -5.11 -8.80 -38.93
N LEU A 117 -5.40 -8.09 -40.03
CA LEU A 117 -6.71 -7.46 -40.28
C LEU A 117 -7.80 -8.45 -40.74
N ARG A 118 -7.45 -9.60 -41.33
CA ARG A 118 -8.44 -10.59 -41.80
C ARG A 118 -8.91 -11.56 -40.73
N HIS A 119 -8.22 -11.67 -39.59
CA HIS A 119 -8.65 -12.53 -38.48
C HIS A 119 -9.76 -11.93 -37.59
N MET A 120 -10.21 -10.70 -37.87
CA MET A 120 -11.36 -10.08 -37.21
C MET A 120 -12.70 -10.23 -37.96
N GLN A 121 -12.73 -10.88 -39.13
CA GLN A 121 -13.97 -11.17 -39.85
C GLN A 121 -14.04 -12.64 -40.23
N GLY A 122 -14.95 -13.36 -39.56
CA GLY A 122 -14.97 -14.82 -39.52
C GLY A 122 -15.26 -15.48 -40.86
N PHE A 123 -14.56 -16.59 -41.12
CA PHE A 123 -15.05 -17.77 -41.85
C PHE A 123 -14.14 -18.97 -41.54
N LYS A 124 -14.72 -20.15 -41.29
CA LYS A 124 -14.04 -21.42 -40.96
C LYS A 124 -13.84 -22.26 -42.23
N TRP A 125 -12.60 -22.57 -42.62
CA TRP A 125 -12.24 -23.79 -43.38
C TRP A 125 -10.81 -24.25 -43.03
N PRO A 126 -10.51 -25.57 -42.97
CA PRO A 126 -9.20 -26.07 -42.55
C PRO A 126 -8.25 -26.18 -43.75
N ILE A 127 -7.18 -25.39 -43.76
CA ILE A 127 -6.05 -25.57 -44.70
C ILE A 127 -4.91 -26.24 -43.93
N ARG A 128 -4.45 -27.39 -44.45
CA ARG A 128 -3.26 -28.13 -43.96
C ARG A 128 -2.07 -27.19 -43.84
N ARG A 129 -1.49 -27.07 -42.64
CA ARG A 129 -0.25 -26.32 -42.39
C ARG A 129 0.94 -27.03 -43.04
N PRO A 130 1.75 -26.37 -43.88
CA PRO A 130 3.07 -26.89 -44.23
C PRO A 130 3.95 -26.94 -42.98
N ARG A 131 4.83 -27.94 -42.86
CA ARG A 131 5.88 -27.99 -41.83
C ARG A 131 6.74 -26.73 -41.96
N GLN A 132 6.70 -25.83 -40.97
CA GLN A 132 7.42 -24.55 -40.96
C GLN A 132 8.45 -24.54 -39.82
N GLN A 133 9.67 -24.05 -40.09
CA GLN A 133 10.72 -23.86 -39.09
C GLN A 133 10.30 -22.73 -38.11
N PRO A 134 10.37 -22.97 -36.79
CA PRO A 134 10.08 -21.94 -35.80
C PRO A 134 11.17 -20.85 -35.81
N GLY A 135 10.78 -19.56 -35.89
CA GLY A 135 11.69 -18.42 -35.64
C GLY A 135 11.79 -17.34 -36.72
N LEU A 136 11.55 -17.67 -38.01
CA LEU A 136 11.72 -16.72 -39.13
C LEU A 136 10.69 -15.56 -39.13
N PHE A 137 9.49 -15.76 -38.58
CA PHE A 137 8.42 -14.75 -38.66
C PHE A 137 8.36 -13.77 -37.47
N LYS A 138 9.11 -14.02 -36.39
CA LYS A 138 9.14 -13.13 -35.23
C LYS A 138 10.07 -11.94 -35.51
N ARG A 139 9.70 -10.75 -35.01
CA ARG A 139 10.59 -9.60 -35.03
C ARG A 139 11.73 -9.84 -34.05
N LYS A 140 12.92 -9.39 -34.40
CA LYS A 140 14.12 -9.48 -33.56
C LYS A 140 14.67 -8.08 -33.32
N ALA A 141 15.29 -7.89 -32.18
CA ALA A 141 16.01 -6.69 -31.80
C ALA A 141 17.49 -7.00 -31.62
N VAL A 142 18.33 -6.05 -31.99
CA VAL A 142 19.76 -6.05 -31.71
C VAL A 142 20.08 -4.77 -30.94
N ASP A 143 20.40 -4.96 -29.66
CA ASP A 143 20.65 -3.89 -28.71
C ASP A 143 22.10 -3.92 -28.26
N VAL A 144 22.87 -2.90 -28.60
CA VAL A 144 24.28 -2.77 -28.27
C VAL A 144 24.47 -1.64 -27.27
N PHE A 145 25.02 -1.95 -26.10
CA PHE A 145 25.26 -1.02 -25.02
C PHE A 145 26.76 -0.84 -24.77
N GLN A 146 27.20 0.41 -24.61
CA GLN A 146 28.45 0.71 -23.92
C GLN A 146 28.14 1.11 -22.49
N VAL A 147 28.70 0.35 -21.55
CA VAL A 147 28.41 0.52 -20.13
C VAL A 147 29.68 0.70 -19.31
N HIS A 148 29.56 1.48 -18.24
CA HIS A 148 30.55 1.56 -17.19
C HIS A 148 30.08 0.79 -15.96
N LEU A 149 30.96 0.01 -15.37
CA LEU A 149 30.71 -0.54 -14.05
C LEU A 149 30.82 0.59 -13.02
N LEU A 150 29.79 0.71 -12.19
CA LEU A 150 29.72 1.74 -11.18
C LEU A 150 30.82 1.55 -10.10
N PRO A 151 31.35 2.63 -9.48
CA PRO A 151 32.34 2.50 -8.42
C PRO A 151 31.79 1.69 -7.23
N GLY A 152 32.56 0.70 -6.78
CA GLY A 152 32.21 -0.18 -5.66
C GLY A 152 31.39 -1.42 -6.04
N THR A 153 31.04 -1.61 -7.32
CA THR A 153 30.42 -2.85 -7.79
C THR A 153 31.46 -3.77 -8.43
N THR A 154 31.32 -5.07 -8.24
CA THR A 154 32.12 -6.11 -8.89
C THR A 154 31.29 -6.80 -9.96
N PHE A 155 31.91 -7.18 -11.08
CA PHE A 155 31.25 -7.96 -12.13
C PHE A 155 32.12 -9.16 -12.43
N ASP A 156 31.77 -10.30 -11.81
CA ASP A 156 32.47 -11.57 -11.97
C ASP A 156 31.63 -12.56 -12.79
N THR A 157 32.17 -13.76 -13.02
CA THR A 157 31.50 -14.80 -13.80
C THR A 157 30.17 -15.26 -13.19
N ALA A 158 30.02 -15.21 -11.86
CA ALA A 158 28.76 -15.59 -11.21
C ALA A 158 27.67 -14.55 -11.49
N ILE A 159 28.01 -13.26 -11.36
CA ILE A 159 27.11 -12.13 -11.66
C ILE A 159 26.77 -12.10 -13.16
N GLU A 160 27.72 -12.40 -14.03
CA GLU A 160 27.46 -12.54 -15.47
C GLU A 160 26.42 -13.64 -15.75
N GLN A 161 26.55 -14.81 -15.12
CA GLN A 161 25.59 -15.91 -15.29
C GLN A 161 24.19 -15.53 -14.76
N GLU A 162 24.12 -14.82 -13.64
CA GLU A 162 22.86 -14.33 -13.09
C GLU A 162 22.18 -13.33 -14.03
N LEU A 163 22.94 -12.37 -14.59
CA LEU A 163 22.43 -11.41 -15.58
C LEU A 163 21.86 -12.11 -16.81
N ARG A 164 22.54 -13.15 -17.31
CA ARG A 164 22.07 -13.96 -18.45
C ARG A 164 20.75 -14.65 -18.14
N GLN A 165 20.66 -15.30 -16.97
CA GLN A 165 19.45 -16.00 -16.54
C GLN A 165 18.28 -15.04 -16.38
N ASP A 166 18.49 -13.87 -15.77
CA ASP A 166 17.46 -12.85 -15.61
C ASP A 166 17.00 -12.31 -16.96
N LEU A 167 17.92 -11.99 -17.89
CA LEU A 167 17.56 -11.51 -19.21
C LEU A 167 16.67 -12.52 -19.95
N SER A 168 17.07 -13.80 -20.02
CA SER A 168 16.26 -14.83 -20.67
C SER A 168 14.91 -15.04 -19.96
N HIS A 169 14.89 -15.02 -18.63
CA HIS A 169 13.64 -15.14 -17.87
C HIS A 169 12.69 -13.96 -18.10
N MET A 170 13.22 -12.73 -18.14
CA MET A 170 12.42 -11.54 -18.39
C MET A 170 11.83 -11.55 -19.81
N VAL A 171 12.62 -11.91 -20.83
CA VAL A 171 12.13 -12.02 -22.21
C VAL A 171 11.05 -13.10 -22.34
N TYR A 172 11.20 -14.22 -21.63
CA TYR A 172 10.14 -15.25 -21.54
C TYR A 172 8.84 -14.70 -20.94
N LEU A 173 8.92 -13.92 -19.85
CA LEU A 173 7.74 -13.29 -19.25
C LEU A 173 7.10 -12.25 -20.19
N LEU A 174 7.89 -11.51 -20.97
CA LEU A 174 7.39 -10.58 -21.98
C LEU A 174 6.62 -11.32 -23.10
N GLU A 175 7.12 -12.46 -23.56
CA GLU A 175 6.39 -13.34 -24.51
C GLU A 175 5.04 -13.78 -23.94
N ALA A 176 5.03 -14.17 -22.66
CA ALA A 176 3.82 -14.57 -21.95
C ALA A 176 2.88 -13.40 -21.61
N GLN A 177 3.19 -12.18 -22.05
CA GLN A 177 2.45 -10.94 -21.78
C GLN A 177 2.32 -10.60 -20.28
N LYS A 178 3.26 -11.07 -19.47
CA LYS A 178 3.32 -10.86 -18.01
C LYS A 178 4.13 -9.60 -17.67
N LEU A 179 3.78 -8.47 -18.29
CA LEU A 179 4.50 -7.19 -18.15
C LEU A 179 4.64 -6.73 -16.68
N GLN A 180 3.63 -7.01 -15.85
CA GLN A 180 3.67 -6.63 -14.45
C GLN A 180 4.68 -7.45 -13.63
N GLU A 181 4.84 -8.75 -13.94
CA GLU A 181 5.83 -9.61 -13.29
C GLU A 181 7.24 -9.16 -13.65
N VAL A 182 7.49 -8.85 -14.93
CA VAL A 182 8.77 -8.29 -15.40
C VAL A 182 9.11 -7.00 -14.68
N ARG A 183 8.17 -6.05 -14.64
CA ARG A 183 8.37 -4.77 -13.96
C ARG A 183 8.67 -4.94 -12.48
N ASN A 184 7.91 -5.79 -11.79
CA ASN A 184 8.14 -6.04 -10.37
C ASN A 184 9.53 -6.63 -10.12
N HIS A 185 9.97 -7.57 -10.98
CA HIS A 185 11.30 -8.16 -10.89
C HIS A 185 12.41 -7.12 -11.11
N VAL A 186 12.33 -6.33 -12.18
CA VAL A 186 13.31 -5.29 -12.50
C VAL A 186 13.34 -4.21 -11.42
N ASN A 187 12.18 -3.71 -11.01
CA ASN A 187 12.05 -2.74 -9.92
C ASN A 187 12.73 -3.23 -8.66
N ARG A 188 12.49 -4.49 -8.27
CA ARG A 188 13.09 -5.10 -7.08
C ARG A 188 14.62 -5.06 -7.14
N LYS A 189 15.25 -5.56 -8.21
CA LYS A 189 16.71 -5.58 -8.32
C LYS A 189 17.31 -4.17 -8.38
N LEU A 190 16.64 -3.26 -9.08
CA LEU A 190 17.05 -1.87 -9.20
C LEU A 190 16.99 -1.16 -7.83
N VAL A 191 16.00 -1.50 -7.02
CA VAL A 191 15.78 -1.02 -5.67
C VAL A 191 16.86 -1.52 -4.70
N GLU A 192 17.28 -2.79 -4.79
CA GLU A 192 18.43 -3.32 -4.04
C GLU A 192 19.74 -2.56 -4.36
N MET A 193 19.99 -2.26 -5.63
CA MET A 193 21.14 -1.48 -6.08
C MET A 193 21.08 -0.02 -5.59
N LEU A 194 19.94 0.65 -5.77
CA LEU A 194 19.77 2.04 -5.35
C LEU A 194 19.87 2.21 -3.83
N GLY A 195 19.42 1.23 -3.06
CA GLY A 195 19.49 1.24 -1.59
C GLY A 195 20.89 1.33 -1.02
N GLN A 196 21.88 0.82 -1.75
CA GLN A 196 23.30 0.83 -1.36
C GLN A 196 23.96 2.21 -1.58
N ARG A 197 23.31 3.13 -2.29
CA ARG A 197 23.82 4.47 -2.59
C ARG A 197 23.12 5.52 -1.76
N LYS A 198 23.82 6.11 -0.79
CA LYS A 198 23.42 7.39 -0.21
C LYS A 198 23.55 8.47 -1.27
N THR A 199 22.47 8.82 -1.95
CA THR A 199 22.40 10.15 -2.56
C THR A 199 22.13 11.13 -1.42
N ALA A 200 23.17 11.86 -0.99
CA ALA A 200 22.93 13.12 -0.28
C ALA A 200 21.96 13.91 -1.17
N ALA A 201 20.84 14.36 -0.60
CA ALA A 201 19.86 15.15 -1.32
C ALA A 201 20.56 16.38 -1.90
N SER A 202 20.99 16.32 -3.16
CA SER A 202 21.44 17.49 -3.87
C SER A 202 20.19 18.35 -4.03
N ALA A 203 20.15 19.43 -3.27
CA ALA A 203 19.03 20.36 -3.20
C ALA A 203 18.84 21.21 -4.48
N LEU A 204 19.38 20.75 -5.62
CA LEU A 204 19.36 21.46 -6.87
C LEU A 204 18.53 20.69 -7.89
N VAL A 205 17.34 21.23 -8.16
CA VAL A 205 16.55 20.95 -9.36
C VAL A 205 17.45 21.23 -10.56
N HIS A 206 17.86 20.18 -11.28
CA HIS A 206 18.58 20.36 -12.53
C HIS A 206 17.56 20.36 -13.67
N PRO A 207 17.33 21.50 -14.35
CA PRO A 207 16.32 21.59 -15.38
C PRO A 207 16.59 20.55 -16.48
N VAL A 208 15.54 19.82 -16.85
CA VAL A 208 15.54 18.86 -17.94
C VAL A 208 15.02 19.57 -19.17
N GLU A 209 15.83 19.63 -20.22
CA GLU A 209 15.40 20.20 -21.50
C GLU A 209 14.94 19.08 -22.42
N ILE A 210 13.75 19.22 -23.00
CA ILE A 210 13.16 18.21 -23.89
C ILE A 210 12.78 18.87 -25.20
N PHE A 211 13.27 18.31 -26.30
CA PHE A 211 13.07 18.82 -27.64
C PHE A 211 12.47 17.74 -28.54
N PHE A 212 11.50 18.11 -29.37
CA PHE A 212 10.92 17.23 -30.38
C PHE A 212 11.38 17.66 -31.78
N ASN A 213 11.83 16.71 -32.59
CA ASN A 213 12.22 16.97 -33.97
C ASN A 213 11.64 15.91 -34.92
N ASN A 214 10.40 16.14 -35.36
CA ASN A 214 9.71 15.28 -36.32
C ASN A 214 10.29 15.34 -37.75
N ALA A 215 11.17 16.28 -38.06
CA ALA A 215 11.81 16.41 -39.38
C ALA A 215 13.01 15.47 -39.55
N ARG A 216 13.59 15.00 -38.44
CA ARG A 216 14.85 14.25 -38.44
C ARG A 216 14.72 12.77 -38.80
N SER A 217 13.53 12.20 -38.66
CA SER A 217 13.19 10.86 -39.18
C SER A 217 11.96 10.98 -40.04
N ALA A 218 11.85 10.20 -41.12
CA ALA A 218 10.62 10.13 -41.92
C ALA A 218 9.49 9.38 -41.20
N ARG A 219 9.83 8.46 -40.28
CA ARG A 219 8.89 7.52 -39.66
C ARG A 219 8.69 7.73 -38.15
N ASP A 220 9.64 8.37 -37.47
CA ASP A 220 9.67 8.46 -36.00
C ASP A 220 9.57 9.90 -35.49
N THR A 221 9.04 10.04 -34.28
CA THR A 221 9.22 11.27 -33.50
C THR A 221 10.53 11.19 -32.75
N VAL A 222 11.43 12.13 -33.04
CA VAL A 222 12.71 12.21 -32.33
C VAL A 222 12.55 13.08 -31.11
N VAL A 223 12.86 12.52 -29.94
CA VAL A 223 12.84 13.19 -28.62
C VAL A 223 14.27 13.31 -28.11
N ASP A 224 14.81 14.52 -28.02
CA ASP A 224 16.11 14.80 -27.37
C ASP A 224 15.86 15.29 -25.93
N ILE A 225 16.35 14.55 -24.94
CA ILE A 225 16.29 14.88 -23.50
C ILE A 225 17.70 15.22 -23.02
N ARG A 226 17.89 16.40 -22.43
CA ARG A 226 19.17 16.86 -21.89
C ARG A 226 19.04 17.17 -20.41
N GLY A 227 20.00 16.74 -19.60
CA GLY A 227 20.10 17.12 -18.19
C GLY A 227 21.21 16.38 -17.46
N THR A 228 21.25 16.48 -16.14
CA THR A 228 22.16 15.69 -15.31
C THR A 228 21.78 14.22 -15.30
N ASP A 229 22.75 13.35 -15.08
CA ASP A 229 22.49 11.92 -14.93
C ASP A 229 21.69 11.64 -13.65
N SER A 230 20.74 10.71 -13.74
CA SER A 230 19.86 10.32 -12.66
C SER A 230 19.79 8.78 -12.66
N PRO A 231 20.17 8.12 -11.54
CA PRO A 231 20.10 6.66 -11.47
C PRO A 231 18.72 6.15 -11.86
N ALA A 232 18.65 5.06 -12.63
CA ALA A 232 17.40 4.44 -13.09
C ALA A 232 16.48 5.30 -13.97
N PHE A 233 16.84 6.53 -14.33
CA PHE A 233 15.98 7.40 -15.13
C PHE A 233 15.64 6.77 -16.48
N LEU A 234 16.62 6.17 -17.16
CA LEU A 234 16.40 5.55 -18.45
C LEU A 234 15.32 4.45 -18.37
N TYR A 235 15.41 3.59 -17.36
CA TYR A 235 14.39 2.58 -17.08
C TYR A 235 13.04 3.22 -16.74
N ALA A 236 12.99 4.13 -15.76
CA ALA A 236 11.73 4.76 -15.34
C ALA A 236 11.03 5.48 -16.48
N PHE A 237 11.80 6.17 -17.33
CA PHE A 237 11.30 6.91 -18.48
C PHE A 237 10.82 5.97 -19.60
N THR A 238 11.64 5.00 -20.01
CA THR A 238 11.27 4.04 -21.06
C THR A 238 10.09 3.16 -20.64
N ASN A 239 10.02 2.74 -19.37
CA ASN A 239 8.88 2.04 -18.80
C ASN A 239 7.61 2.90 -18.84
N ALA A 240 7.68 4.18 -18.46
CA ALA A 240 6.52 5.07 -18.52
C ALA A 240 6.03 5.32 -19.96
N LEU A 241 6.93 5.44 -20.92
CA LEU A 241 6.55 5.56 -22.34
C LEU A 241 5.92 4.26 -22.85
N ALA A 242 6.49 3.11 -22.51
CA ALA A 242 5.91 1.81 -22.83
C ALA A 242 4.49 1.69 -22.24
N MET A 243 4.25 2.06 -20.98
CA MET A 243 2.89 2.03 -20.39
C MET A 243 1.85 2.85 -21.18
N ARG A 244 2.29 3.91 -21.88
CA ARG A 244 1.44 4.73 -22.74
C ARG A 244 1.24 4.17 -24.14
N GLY A 245 1.76 2.97 -24.41
CA GLY A 245 1.73 2.33 -25.73
C GLY A 245 2.66 2.99 -26.73
N LEU A 246 3.73 3.66 -26.27
CA LEU A 246 4.75 4.23 -27.14
C LEU A 246 5.90 3.24 -27.32
N TYR A 247 6.34 3.09 -28.56
CA TYR A 247 7.34 2.12 -29.00
C TYR A 247 8.65 2.83 -29.32
N PHE A 248 9.78 2.27 -28.85
CA PHE A 248 11.10 2.74 -29.21
C PHE A 248 11.60 1.98 -30.44
N SER A 249 11.93 2.69 -31.50
CA SER A 249 12.55 2.11 -32.70
C SER A 249 14.07 2.27 -32.71
N LYS A 250 14.57 3.30 -32.02
CA LYS A 250 15.99 3.61 -31.87
C LYS A 250 16.20 4.48 -30.63
N ALA A 251 17.28 4.22 -29.91
CA ALA A 251 17.79 5.10 -28.86
C ALA A 251 19.26 5.41 -29.16
N VAL A 252 19.71 6.62 -28.81
CA VAL A 252 21.11 7.02 -28.83
C VAL A 252 21.35 7.82 -27.56
N ILE A 253 22.23 7.34 -26.70
CA ILE A 253 22.59 7.98 -25.44
C ILE A 253 24.04 8.43 -25.55
N ASP A 254 24.31 9.66 -25.16
CA ASP A 254 25.64 10.27 -25.23
C ASP A 254 25.83 11.18 -24.02
N GLY A 255 27.02 11.21 -23.41
CA GLY A 255 27.24 12.02 -22.21
C GLY A 255 28.69 12.19 -21.79
N ASP A 256 29.05 13.44 -21.47
CA ASP A 256 30.39 13.87 -21.01
C ASP A 256 30.56 13.76 -19.48
N GLY A 257 29.98 12.73 -18.85
CA GLY A 257 30.10 12.45 -17.42
C GLY A 257 29.21 13.27 -16.46
N ILE A 258 28.91 14.53 -16.76
CA ILE A 258 28.04 15.40 -15.91
C ILE A 258 26.68 15.69 -16.56
N ARG A 259 26.64 15.75 -17.90
CA ARG A 259 25.42 16.01 -18.68
C ARG A 259 25.17 14.84 -19.62
N VAL A 260 23.97 14.29 -19.56
CA VAL A 260 23.50 13.21 -20.43
C VAL A 260 22.56 13.81 -21.47
N ARG A 261 22.80 13.44 -22.73
CA ARG A 261 21.92 13.69 -23.86
C ARG A 261 21.35 12.35 -24.32
N ASN A 262 20.07 12.14 -24.03
CA ASN A 262 19.34 10.97 -24.48
C ASN A 262 18.50 11.32 -25.69
N ARG A 263 18.67 10.63 -26.81
CA ARG A 263 17.83 10.77 -27.99
C ARG A 263 17.04 9.49 -28.20
N PHE A 264 15.72 9.62 -28.23
CA PHE A 264 14.80 8.52 -28.47
C PHE A 264 14.05 8.74 -29.78
N PHE A 265 13.84 7.67 -30.53
CA PHE A 265 12.99 7.61 -31.71
C PHE A 265 11.76 6.81 -31.30
N VAL A 266 10.62 7.50 -31.26
CA VAL A 266 9.40 6.99 -30.64
C VAL A 266 8.25 7.00 -31.64
N ARG A 267 7.41 5.96 -31.58
CA ARG A 267 6.15 5.83 -32.32
C ARG A 267 4.99 5.54 -31.38
N ASP A 268 3.78 5.89 -31.80
CA ASP A 268 2.57 5.45 -31.10
C ASP A 268 2.24 3.97 -31.36
N ARG A 269 1.21 3.46 -30.68
CA ARG A 269 0.72 2.07 -30.83
C ARG A 269 0.22 1.72 -32.25
N HIS A 270 0.04 2.72 -33.10
CA HIS A 270 -0.37 2.57 -34.49
C HIS A 270 0.81 2.76 -35.46
N GLY A 271 2.04 2.86 -34.94
CA GLY A 271 3.25 3.06 -35.73
C GLY A 271 3.41 4.48 -36.29
N LYS A 272 2.67 5.47 -35.78
CA LYS A 272 2.68 6.85 -36.26
C LYS A 272 3.52 7.76 -35.38
N LYS A 273 3.92 8.91 -35.96
CA LYS A 273 4.58 10.00 -35.25
C LYS A 273 3.63 10.74 -34.31
N ILE A 274 4.20 11.23 -33.22
CA ILE A 274 3.58 12.14 -32.26
C ILE A 274 3.76 13.57 -32.81
N VAL A 275 2.74 14.04 -33.52
CA VAL A 275 2.75 15.36 -34.19
C VAL A 275 2.00 16.44 -33.42
N SER A 276 1.13 16.05 -32.50
CA SER A 276 0.35 16.99 -31.71
C SER A 276 1.25 17.76 -30.74
N ALA A 277 1.27 19.08 -30.84
CA ALA A 277 2.00 19.95 -29.91
C ALA A 277 1.55 19.73 -28.45
N GLN A 278 0.28 19.34 -28.26
CA GLN A 278 -0.25 19.00 -26.94
C GLN A 278 0.34 17.70 -26.40
N GLU A 279 0.35 16.63 -27.21
CA GLU A 279 0.93 15.33 -26.80
C GLU A 279 2.43 15.45 -26.50
N GLN A 280 3.14 16.27 -27.29
CA GLN A 280 4.54 16.60 -27.04
C GLN A 280 4.73 17.33 -25.70
N GLN A 281 3.88 18.31 -25.39
CA GLN A 281 3.93 19.01 -24.10
C GLN A 281 3.64 18.07 -22.91
N GLU A 282 2.67 17.17 -23.06
CA GLU A 282 2.33 16.15 -22.05
C GLU A 282 3.51 15.19 -21.78
N LEU A 283 4.21 14.77 -22.84
CA LEU A 283 5.41 13.94 -22.73
C LEU A 283 6.58 14.69 -22.07
N THR A 284 6.75 15.98 -22.38
CA THR A 284 7.76 16.83 -21.71
C THR A 284 7.53 16.87 -20.20
N VAL A 285 6.29 17.12 -19.77
CA VAL A 285 5.99 17.22 -18.34
C VAL A 285 6.14 15.86 -17.65
N ALA A 286 5.65 14.78 -18.27
CA ALA A 286 5.79 13.43 -17.72
C ALA A 286 7.27 13.04 -17.54
N ALA A 287 8.10 13.27 -18.57
CA ALA A 287 9.53 13.00 -18.52
C ALA A 287 10.26 13.76 -17.41
N ALA A 288 9.97 15.06 -17.26
CA ALA A 288 10.53 15.89 -16.20
C ALA A 288 10.11 15.37 -14.82
N LEU A 289 8.82 15.06 -14.62
CA LEU A 289 8.31 14.54 -13.36
C LEU A 289 8.87 13.15 -13.01
N ILE A 290 9.01 12.25 -13.98
CA ILE A 290 9.62 10.93 -13.79
C ILE A 290 11.06 11.07 -13.33
N LYS A 291 11.83 11.96 -13.96
CA LYS A 291 13.22 12.20 -13.58
C LYS A 291 13.33 12.68 -12.13
N GLU A 292 12.55 13.69 -11.76
CA GLU A 292 12.54 14.23 -10.40
C GLU A 292 12.02 13.21 -9.37
N PHE A 293 10.99 12.43 -9.73
CA PHE A 293 10.43 11.39 -8.86
C PHE A 293 11.43 10.25 -8.62
N THR A 294 12.24 9.90 -9.62
CA THR A 294 13.25 8.83 -9.49
C THR A 294 14.30 9.18 -8.42
N HIS A 295 14.66 10.46 -8.26
CA HIS A 295 15.51 10.90 -7.14
C HIS A 295 14.84 10.74 -5.76
N SER A 296 13.51 10.79 -5.74
CA SER A 296 12.70 10.68 -4.52
C SER A 296 12.42 9.24 -4.09
N LEU A 297 12.69 8.25 -4.94
CA LEU A 297 12.41 6.82 -4.68
C LEU A 297 13.15 6.27 -3.45
N THR A 298 14.34 6.81 -3.13
CA THR A 298 15.12 6.38 -1.95
C THR A 298 14.38 6.57 -0.62
N TRP A 299 13.43 7.53 -0.59
CA TRP A 299 12.60 7.83 0.56
C TRP A 299 11.34 6.96 0.65
N ALA A 300 11.01 6.21 -0.39
CA ALA A 300 9.86 5.30 -0.38
C ALA A 300 10.14 4.07 0.50
N PRO A 301 9.20 3.63 1.35
CA PRO A 301 9.33 2.36 2.07
C PRO A 301 9.52 1.19 1.11
N ASP A 302 8.70 1.14 0.06
CA ASP A 302 8.82 0.25 -1.10
C ASP A 302 8.91 1.11 -2.39
N PRO A 303 10.11 1.28 -2.97
CA PRO A 303 10.26 2.12 -4.15
C PRO A 303 9.69 1.49 -5.44
N GLY A 304 9.59 0.16 -5.52
CA GLY A 304 8.98 -0.52 -6.65
C GLY A 304 7.48 -0.21 -6.73
N LYS A 305 6.78 -0.29 -5.60
CA LYS A 305 5.39 0.16 -5.48
C LYS A 305 5.27 1.66 -5.76
N ALA A 306 6.20 2.46 -5.24
CA ALA A 306 6.18 3.90 -5.46
C ALA A 306 6.24 4.25 -6.95
N LEU A 307 7.13 3.62 -7.71
CA LEU A 307 7.25 3.83 -9.15
C LEU A 307 6.01 3.35 -9.90
N ASN A 308 5.49 2.17 -9.55
CA ASN A 308 4.28 1.61 -10.18
C ASN A 308 3.05 2.52 -10.01
N HIS A 309 2.78 2.95 -8.77
CA HIS A 309 1.68 3.87 -8.47
C HIS A 309 1.90 5.25 -9.09
N PHE A 310 3.14 5.74 -9.13
CA PHE A 310 3.44 7.01 -9.79
C PHE A 310 3.16 6.97 -11.29
N SER A 311 3.52 5.88 -11.98
CA SER A 311 3.18 5.72 -13.39
C SER A 311 1.66 5.73 -13.61
N HIS A 312 0.89 5.00 -12.80
CA HIS A 312 -0.58 5.02 -12.89
C HIS A 312 -1.19 6.38 -12.55
N PHE A 313 -0.60 7.10 -11.58
CA PHE A 313 -0.98 8.48 -11.26
C PHE A 313 -0.76 9.40 -12.46
N LEU A 314 0.37 9.26 -13.17
CA LEU A 314 0.65 10.03 -14.38
C LEU A 314 -0.32 9.70 -15.52
N ASP A 315 -0.72 8.44 -15.70
CA ASP A 315 -1.70 8.07 -16.72
C ASP A 315 -3.05 8.75 -16.47
N GLN A 316 -3.56 8.68 -15.23
CA GLN A 316 -4.79 9.38 -14.84
C GLN A 316 -4.67 10.91 -14.94
N TRP A 317 -3.49 11.43 -14.60
CA TRP A 317 -3.16 12.86 -14.69
C TRP A 317 -3.33 13.40 -16.12
N LEU A 318 -2.90 12.61 -17.11
CA LEU A 318 -2.96 12.96 -18.53
C LEU A 318 -4.36 12.81 -19.11
N GLU A 319 -5.07 11.74 -18.74
CA GLU A 319 -6.46 11.52 -19.16
C GLU A 319 -7.40 12.64 -18.66
N HIS A 320 -7.21 13.11 -17.42
CA HIS A 320 -8.08 14.10 -16.78
C HIS A 320 -7.61 15.56 -16.91
N ARG A 321 -6.52 15.82 -17.64
CA ARG A 321 -6.03 17.17 -18.01
C ARG A 321 -5.95 18.15 -16.82
N LEU A 322 -4.99 17.95 -15.93
CA LEU A 322 -4.83 18.83 -14.77
C LEU A 322 -4.55 20.30 -15.13
N SER A 323 -5.02 21.20 -14.27
CA SER A 323 -4.79 22.64 -14.38
C SER A 323 -3.32 23.01 -14.14
N LYS A 324 -2.85 24.15 -14.71
CA LYS A 324 -1.51 24.72 -14.43
C LYS A 324 -1.20 24.81 -12.93
N LYS A 325 -2.23 25.04 -12.10
CA LYS A 325 -2.12 25.09 -10.65
C LYS A 325 -1.58 23.78 -10.09
N GLN A 326 -2.14 22.64 -10.50
CA GLN A 326 -1.77 21.29 -10.05
C GLN A 326 -0.35 20.89 -10.48
N ILE A 327 0.10 21.31 -11.66
CA ILE A 327 1.49 21.12 -12.11
C ILE A 327 2.45 21.88 -11.18
N GLY A 328 2.13 23.14 -10.86
CA GLY A 328 2.92 23.92 -9.89
C GLY A 328 2.94 23.33 -8.47
N MET A 329 1.96 22.51 -8.10
CA MET A 329 1.94 21.80 -6.80
C MET A 329 2.98 20.68 -6.75
N LEU A 330 3.17 19.96 -7.86
CA LEU A 330 4.09 18.83 -7.98
C LEU A 330 5.56 19.27 -8.00
N THR A 331 5.83 20.48 -8.51
CA THR A 331 7.19 21.03 -8.63
C THR A 331 7.71 21.68 -7.33
N LYS A 332 6.99 21.56 -6.21
CA LYS A 332 7.46 22.04 -4.90
C LYS A 332 8.48 21.07 -4.29
N LYS A 333 9.42 21.63 -3.51
CA LYS A 333 10.67 20.99 -3.05
C LYS A 333 10.51 19.60 -2.41
N ASP A 334 9.39 19.31 -1.75
CA ASP A 334 9.18 18.04 -1.02
C ASP A 334 7.96 17.23 -1.50
N SER A 335 7.19 17.74 -2.48
CA SER A 335 5.95 17.08 -2.93
C SER A 335 6.21 15.70 -3.52
N LEU A 336 7.26 15.54 -4.34
CA LEU A 336 7.60 14.26 -4.96
C LEU A 336 8.17 13.25 -3.97
N ALA A 337 8.92 13.71 -2.96
CA ALA A 337 9.39 12.86 -1.86
C ALA A 337 8.23 12.33 -1.01
N ASN A 338 7.25 13.19 -0.70
CA ASN A 338 6.04 12.78 0.01
C ASN A 338 5.17 11.83 -0.82
N LEU A 339 5.06 12.07 -2.13
CA LEU A 339 4.39 11.13 -3.04
C LEU A 339 5.12 9.79 -3.10
N ALA A 340 6.46 9.78 -3.14
CA ALA A 340 7.24 8.55 -3.14
C ALA A 340 7.03 7.75 -1.84
N ARG A 341 7.05 8.43 -0.68
CA ARG A 341 6.69 7.82 0.61
C ARG A 341 5.30 7.22 0.57
N LEU A 342 4.31 8.00 0.16
CA LEU A 342 2.92 7.59 0.13
C LEU A 342 2.68 6.40 -0.82
N PHE A 343 3.13 6.52 -2.05
CA PHE A 343 2.99 5.50 -3.08
C PHE A 343 3.78 4.24 -2.75
N GLY A 344 4.89 4.34 -2.02
CA GLY A 344 5.62 3.19 -1.50
C GLY A 344 5.08 2.63 -0.19
N THR A 345 4.02 3.20 0.38
CA THR A 345 3.50 2.74 1.68
C THR A 345 2.56 1.55 1.54
N SER A 346 1.62 1.58 0.58
CA SER A 346 0.60 0.53 0.43
C SER A 346 -0.16 0.56 -0.90
N ASP A 347 -0.35 -0.61 -1.50
CA ASP A 347 -1.26 -0.84 -2.65
C ASP A 347 -2.73 -0.63 -2.25
N PHE A 348 -3.09 -1.00 -1.02
CA PHE A 348 -4.43 -0.80 -0.50
C PHE A 348 -4.78 0.70 -0.44
N LEU A 349 -3.89 1.54 0.09
CA LEU A 349 -4.12 2.99 0.11
C LEU A 349 -4.25 3.55 -1.31
N TRP A 350 -3.47 3.01 -2.25
CA TRP A 350 -3.56 3.36 -3.65
C TRP A 350 -4.91 3.02 -4.27
N GLU A 351 -5.34 1.76 -4.19
CA GLU A 351 -6.58 1.29 -4.84
C GLU A 351 -7.86 1.83 -4.17
N ASP A 352 -7.92 1.88 -2.84
CA ASP A 352 -9.15 2.25 -2.12
C ASP A 352 -9.36 3.77 -2.10
N PHE A 353 -8.29 4.54 -1.89
CA PHE A 353 -8.38 5.98 -1.67
C PHE A 353 -7.78 6.82 -2.80
N LEU A 354 -6.53 6.58 -3.19
CA LEU A 354 -5.81 7.49 -4.08
C LEU A 354 -6.39 7.48 -5.49
N ARG A 355 -6.74 6.30 -6.01
CA ARG A 355 -7.38 6.14 -7.32
C ARG A 355 -8.73 6.87 -7.38
N ARG A 356 -9.55 6.73 -6.33
CA ARG A 356 -10.93 7.27 -6.27
C ARG A 356 -10.97 8.75 -5.88
N GLN A 357 -10.00 9.22 -5.11
CA GLN A 357 -9.92 10.59 -4.60
C GLN A 357 -8.70 11.34 -5.16
N HIS A 358 -8.23 11.02 -6.38
CA HIS A 358 -7.06 11.65 -7.00
C HIS A 358 -7.16 13.18 -7.04
N VAL A 359 -8.39 13.73 -7.14
CA VAL A 359 -8.66 15.18 -7.08
C VAL A 359 -8.31 15.79 -5.72
N ASN A 360 -8.47 15.04 -4.62
CA ASN A 360 -8.17 15.48 -3.25
C ASN A 360 -6.72 15.20 -2.84
N LEU A 361 -6.01 14.34 -3.58
CA LEU A 361 -4.64 13.94 -3.28
C LEU A 361 -3.68 15.13 -3.30
N LEU A 362 -3.65 15.89 -4.40
CA LEU A 362 -2.71 17.01 -4.55
C LEU A 362 -2.90 18.11 -3.50
N PRO A 363 -4.13 18.58 -3.19
CA PRO A 363 -4.34 19.52 -2.09
C PRO A 363 -3.85 19.03 -0.73
N ILE A 364 -4.00 17.73 -0.44
CA ILE A 364 -3.54 17.14 0.82
C ILE A 364 -2.01 17.07 0.88
N VAL A 365 -1.36 16.67 -0.21
CA VAL A 365 0.11 16.66 -0.31
C VAL A 365 0.71 18.06 -0.16
N GLU A 366 0.02 19.11 -0.63
CA GLU A 366 0.48 20.49 -0.44
C GLU A 366 0.27 21.04 0.98
N THR A 367 -0.90 20.77 1.57
CA THR A 367 -1.23 21.25 2.92
C THR A 367 -0.55 20.42 4.00
N PHE A 368 0.16 19.37 3.61
CA PHE A 368 0.84 18.42 4.47
C PHE A 368 1.84 19.06 5.45
N HIS A 369 2.59 20.09 5.04
CA HIS A 369 3.53 20.80 5.91
C HIS A 369 2.86 21.72 6.94
N GLN A 370 1.55 21.94 6.83
CA GLN A 370 0.83 22.68 7.84
C GLN A 370 0.43 21.70 8.95
N PRO A 371 0.83 21.93 10.22
CA PRO A 371 0.26 21.17 11.32
C PRO A 371 -1.25 21.34 11.24
N GLN A 372 -1.93 20.26 10.90
CA GLN A 372 -3.37 20.32 10.75
C GLN A 372 -3.94 20.61 12.14
N ALA A 373 -4.58 21.77 12.28
CA ALA A 373 -5.36 22.05 13.47
C ALA A 373 -6.36 20.89 13.62
N ARG A 374 -6.19 20.11 14.69
CA ARG A 374 -7.05 18.99 15.02
C ARG A 374 -8.50 19.49 14.94
N SER A 375 -9.25 18.98 13.98
CA SER A 375 -10.61 19.46 13.80
C SER A 375 -11.42 19.02 15.00
N SER A 376 -11.87 20.00 15.79
CA SER A 376 -12.67 19.72 16.97
C SER A 376 -13.95 18.99 16.54
N LYS A 377 -14.50 18.19 17.46
CA LYS A 377 -15.78 17.50 17.25
C LYS A 377 -16.88 18.46 16.75
N THR A 378 -16.89 19.68 17.28
CA THR A 378 -17.85 20.72 16.90
C THR A 378 -17.60 21.26 15.50
N ALA A 379 -16.34 21.46 15.09
CA ALA A 379 -16.00 21.91 13.74
C ALA A 379 -16.39 20.87 12.69
N LEU A 380 -16.05 19.59 12.91
CA LEU A 380 -16.42 18.50 12.01
C LEU A 380 -17.94 18.33 11.89
N ALA A 381 -18.66 18.34 13.01
CA ALA A 381 -20.12 18.26 13.01
C ALA A 381 -20.76 19.46 12.26
N LYS A 382 -20.21 20.66 12.43
CA LYS A 382 -20.67 21.86 11.71
C LYS A 382 -20.42 21.73 10.21
N ALA A 383 -19.23 21.30 9.80
CA ALA A 383 -18.87 21.10 8.40
C ALA A 383 -19.79 20.06 7.73
N LEU A 384 -20.01 18.91 8.39
CA LEU A 384 -20.92 17.88 7.93
C LEU A 384 -22.36 18.39 7.77
N LYS A 385 -22.87 19.12 8.77
CA LYS A 385 -24.22 19.72 8.71
C LYS A 385 -24.34 20.74 7.58
N THR A 386 -23.32 21.56 7.36
CA THR A 386 -23.27 22.51 6.23
C THR A 386 -23.32 21.78 4.89
N SER A 387 -22.53 20.73 4.71
CA SER A 387 -22.50 19.96 3.46
C SER A 387 -23.79 19.18 3.19
N LEU A 388 -24.47 18.70 4.23
CA LEU A 388 -25.80 18.10 4.09
C LEU A 388 -26.86 19.14 3.65
N GLY A 389 -26.67 20.40 4.05
CA GLY A 389 -27.48 21.54 3.62
C GLY A 389 -28.99 21.33 3.78
N LYS A 390 -29.76 21.85 2.82
CA LYS A 390 -31.23 21.71 2.77
C LYS A 390 -31.69 20.46 1.99
N ASN A 391 -30.78 19.54 1.63
CA ASN A 391 -31.16 18.35 0.86
C ASN A 391 -32.13 17.48 1.67
N ARG A 392 -33.30 17.18 1.10
CA ARG A 392 -34.37 16.42 1.78
C ARG A 392 -34.40 14.93 1.41
N ASN A 393 -33.67 14.53 0.37
CA ASN A 393 -33.64 13.14 -0.09
C ASN A 393 -32.67 12.31 0.79
N PRO A 394 -33.16 11.27 1.49
CA PRO A 394 -32.32 10.40 2.34
C PRO A 394 -31.11 9.80 1.61
N GLU A 395 -31.28 9.29 0.38
CA GLU A 395 -30.19 8.63 -0.36
C GLU A 395 -29.06 9.61 -0.72
N ASN A 396 -29.41 10.83 -1.11
CA ASN A 396 -28.42 11.88 -1.38
C ASN A 396 -27.68 12.29 -0.11
N ARG A 397 -28.39 12.40 1.02
CA ARG A 397 -27.78 12.71 2.32
C ARG A 397 -26.85 11.60 2.78
N LYS A 398 -27.24 10.33 2.58
CA LYS A 398 -26.42 9.14 2.86
C LYS A 398 -25.14 9.15 2.02
N THR A 399 -25.27 9.46 0.73
CA THR A 399 -24.13 9.63 -0.18
C THR A 399 -23.18 10.73 0.30
N ILE A 400 -23.72 11.88 0.74
CA ILE A 400 -22.91 12.99 1.27
C ILE A 400 -22.21 12.61 2.58
N LEU A 401 -22.92 11.96 3.50
CA LEU A 401 -22.38 11.50 4.78
C LEU A 401 -21.18 10.56 4.56
N ASN A 402 -21.34 9.54 3.71
CA ASN A 402 -20.28 8.57 3.45
C ASN A 402 -19.12 9.18 2.66
N ARG A 403 -19.40 10.10 1.73
CA ARG A 403 -18.34 10.86 1.05
C ARG A 403 -17.47 11.66 2.03
N ILE A 404 -18.09 12.37 2.98
CA ILE A 404 -17.35 13.17 3.97
C ILE A 404 -16.60 12.26 4.94
N LYS A 405 -17.24 11.17 5.41
CA LYS A 405 -16.59 10.13 6.21
C LYS A 405 -15.29 9.67 5.55
N ASP A 406 -15.36 9.28 4.27
CA ASP A 406 -14.21 8.71 3.56
C ASP A 406 -13.15 9.75 3.22
N GLN A 407 -13.53 11.00 2.96
CA GLN A 407 -12.60 12.11 2.75
C GLN A 407 -11.84 12.46 4.03
N GLU A 408 -12.53 12.55 5.16
CA GLU A 408 -11.91 12.85 6.44
C GLU A 408 -11.07 11.68 6.96
N LEU A 409 -11.53 10.44 6.76
CA LEU A 409 -10.75 9.23 7.07
C LEU A 409 -9.44 9.22 6.29
N PHE A 410 -9.52 9.42 4.96
CA PHE A 410 -8.35 9.54 4.09
C PHE A 410 -7.40 10.64 4.57
N ARG A 411 -7.92 11.82 4.90
CA ARG A 411 -7.12 12.95 5.36
C ARG A 411 -6.38 12.66 6.67
N ILE A 412 -7.05 12.02 7.63
CA ILE A 412 -6.46 11.62 8.91
C ILE A 412 -5.36 10.57 8.69
N ASP A 413 -5.61 9.59 7.84
CA ASP A 413 -4.66 8.52 7.48
C ASP A 413 -3.41 9.08 6.79
N MET A 414 -3.58 9.99 5.81
CA MET A 414 -2.48 10.66 5.12
C MET A 414 -1.65 11.51 6.07
N HIS A 415 -2.30 12.25 6.97
CA HIS A 415 -1.61 13.05 7.95
C HIS A 415 -0.75 12.20 8.90
N HIS A 416 -1.21 11.00 9.27
CA HIS A 416 -0.42 10.11 10.12
C HIS A 416 0.71 9.38 9.38
N ILE A 417 0.54 9.04 8.10
CA ILE A 417 1.60 8.38 7.29
C ILE A 417 2.74 9.34 7.00
N LEU A 418 2.39 10.56 6.62
CA LEU A 418 3.37 11.51 6.11
C LEU A 418 4.05 12.27 7.27
N ASN A 419 3.37 12.54 8.40
CA ASN A 419 3.94 13.25 9.57
C ASN A 419 4.36 12.30 10.70
N GLU A 420 5.28 12.77 11.53
CA GLU A 420 5.60 12.16 12.83
C GLU A 420 4.51 12.41 13.89
N THR A 421 3.26 12.11 13.55
CA THR A 421 2.13 12.25 14.48
C THR A 421 2.10 11.07 15.45
N SER A 422 1.95 11.35 16.74
CA SER A 422 1.84 10.31 17.75
C SER A 422 0.57 9.46 17.56
N LEU A 423 0.68 8.16 17.83
CA LEU A 423 -0.44 7.22 17.76
C LEU A 423 -1.66 7.69 18.57
N PRO A 424 -1.53 8.21 19.82
CA PRO A 424 -2.68 8.72 20.57
C PRO A 424 -3.41 9.86 19.84
N SER A 425 -2.67 10.77 19.18
CA SER A 425 -3.27 11.89 18.43
C SER A 425 -4.06 11.39 17.23
N PHE A 426 -3.50 10.40 16.51
CA PHE A 426 -4.16 9.72 15.38
C PHE A 426 -5.44 9.00 15.82
N SER A 427 -5.36 8.16 16.86
CA SER A 427 -6.51 7.42 17.39
C SER A 427 -7.66 8.31 17.82
N GLU A 428 -7.36 9.44 18.44
CA GLU A 428 -8.40 10.37 18.87
C GLU A 428 -8.99 11.16 17.69
N SER A 429 -8.23 11.44 16.63
CA SER A 429 -8.79 12.04 15.40
C SER A 429 -9.78 11.07 14.72
N LEU A 430 -9.41 9.80 14.59
CA LEU A 430 -10.31 8.74 14.08
C LEU A 430 -11.55 8.56 14.97
N THR A 431 -11.36 8.55 16.29
CA THR A 431 -12.47 8.43 17.25
C THR A 431 -13.41 9.62 17.17
N THR A 432 -12.88 10.83 17.01
CA THR A 432 -13.68 12.05 16.84
C THR A 432 -14.52 11.99 15.57
N LEU A 433 -13.91 11.57 14.45
CA LEU A 433 -14.63 11.35 13.19
C LEU A 433 -15.75 10.31 13.38
N ALA A 434 -15.43 9.16 13.97
CA ALA A 434 -16.40 8.11 14.23
C ALA A 434 -17.60 8.62 15.02
N GLU A 435 -17.37 9.31 16.14
CA GLU A 435 -18.46 9.86 16.96
C GLU A 435 -19.33 10.88 16.22
N VAL A 436 -18.76 11.72 15.34
CA VAL A 436 -19.52 12.69 14.54
C VAL A 436 -20.40 11.97 13.51
N ILE A 437 -19.85 10.99 12.80
CA ILE A 437 -20.59 10.21 11.80
C ILE A 437 -21.70 9.40 12.48
N LEU A 438 -21.43 8.73 13.60
CA LEU A 438 -22.43 7.96 14.35
C LEU A 438 -23.56 8.86 14.86
N ALA A 439 -23.23 10.04 15.39
CA ALA A 439 -24.24 10.99 15.85
C ALA A 439 -25.13 11.49 14.70
N GLN A 440 -24.53 11.80 13.53
CA GLN A 440 -25.29 12.24 12.38
C GLN A 440 -26.15 11.11 11.78
N ALA A 441 -25.60 9.90 11.62
CA ALA A 441 -26.33 8.74 11.13
C ALA A 441 -27.57 8.43 11.99
N LEU A 442 -27.46 8.59 13.32
CA LEU A 442 -28.60 8.43 14.23
C LEU A 442 -29.71 9.47 13.95
N VAL A 443 -29.34 10.74 13.75
CA VAL A 443 -30.31 11.81 13.43
C VAL A 443 -31.04 11.51 12.11
N GLU A 444 -30.30 11.06 11.10
CA GLU A 444 -30.88 10.72 9.80
C GLU A 444 -31.81 9.51 9.87
N ALA A 445 -31.36 8.43 10.54
CA ALA A 445 -32.15 7.22 10.73
C ALA A 445 -33.45 7.52 11.50
N GLN A 446 -33.38 8.33 12.55
CA GLN A 446 -34.57 8.80 13.27
C GLN A 446 -35.52 9.57 12.36
N ALA A 447 -35.00 10.46 11.51
CA ALA A 447 -35.83 11.22 10.58
C ALA A 447 -36.56 10.34 9.56
N VAL A 448 -35.96 9.21 9.16
CA VAL A 448 -36.60 8.24 8.25
C VAL A 448 -37.65 7.41 8.99
N VAL A 449 -37.29 6.79 10.11
CA VAL A 449 -38.21 5.92 10.87
C VAL A 449 -39.40 6.70 11.41
N ASN A 450 -39.18 7.91 11.93
CA ASN A 450 -40.23 8.74 12.53
C ASN A 450 -41.33 9.18 11.55
N ARG A 451 -41.08 9.11 10.24
CA ARG A 451 -42.12 9.39 9.22
C ARG A 451 -43.19 8.30 9.16
N LYS A 452 -42.82 7.05 9.46
CA LYS A 452 -43.69 5.87 9.37
C LYS A 452 -44.16 5.41 10.74
N HIS A 453 -43.31 5.54 11.75
CA HIS A 453 -43.53 5.05 13.10
C HIS A 453 -43.22 6.17 14.10
N PRO A 454 -44.22 6.72 14.80
CA PRO A 454 -43.98 7.71 15.83
C PRO A 454 -43.02 7.18 16.90
N PRO A 455 -42.07 7.99 17.41
CA PRO A 455 -41.16 7.55 18.44
C PRO A 455 -41.93 7.21 19.73
N PRO A 456 -41.61 6.10 20.40
CA PRO A 456 -42.09 5.80 21.74
C PRO A 456 -41.85 6.99 22.67
N SER A 457 -42.83 7.30 23.52
CA SER A 457 -42.79 8.49 24.37
C SER A 457 -43.06 8.18 25.84
N THR A 458 -42.60 9.11 26.67
CA THR A 458 -42.90 9.19 28.10
C THR A 458 -44.32 9.62 28.37
N LEU A 459 -44.79 9.46 29.62
CA LEU A 459 -46.08 10.01 30.05
C LEU A 459 -46.19 11.51 29.77
N ASN A 460 -45.06 12.22 29.81
CA ASN A 460 -44.95 13.64 29.47
C ASN A 460 -44.75 13.90 27.97
N LYS A 461 -45.02 12.92 27.10
CA LYS A 461 -44.90 12.95 25.63
C LYS A 461 -43.49 13.24 25.08
N ASN A 462 -42.45 13.24 25.91
CA ASN A 462 -41.06 13.30 25.44
C ASN A 462 -40.63 11.95 24.86
N PRO A 463 -39.86 11.88 23.76
CA PRO A 463 -39.31 10.63 23.25
C PRO A 463 -38.53 9.85 24.30
N LEU A 464 -38.64 8.53 24.30
CA LEU A 464 -37.82 7.67 25.14
C LEU A 464 -36.33 7.84 24.80
N PRO A 465 -35.43 7.77 25.82
CA PRO A 465 -34.01 7.97 25.59
C PRO A 465 -33.42 6.76 24.85
N PHE A 466 -32.57 7.03 23.86
CA PHE A 466 -31.83 6.03 23.10
C PHE A 466 -30.34 6.41 23.05
N SER A 467 -29.47 5.44 23.28
CA SER A 467 -28.03 5.67 23.42
C SER A 467 -27.23 4.61 22.67
N ILE A 468 -26.15 5.07 22.04
CA ILE A 468 -25.16 4.23 21.38
C ILE A 468 -23.90 4.25 22.24
N CYS A 469 -23.44 3.07 22.64
CA CYS A 469 -22.18 2.91 23.36
C CYS A 469 -21.16 2.19 22.48
N GLY A 470 -19.95 2.71 22.41
CA GLY A 470 -18.82 2.08 21.75
C GLY A 470 -18.09 1.13 22.69
N LEU A 471 -17.59 0.02 22.15
CA LEU A 471 -16.71 -0.93 22.82
C LEU A 471 -15.34 -0.98 22.14
N GLY A 472 -14.48 -1.87 22.64
CA GLY A 472 -13.12 -2.12 22.16
C GLY A 472 -12.36 -0.85 21.80
N LYS A 473 -11.83 -0.76 20.58
CA LYS A 473 -10.95 0.36 20.20
C LYS A 473 -11.67 1.71 20.16
N LEU A 474 -12.94 1.75 19.72
CA LEU A 474 -13.73 2.99 19.72
C LEU A 474 -14.00 3.48 21.15
N GLY A 475 -14.39 2.55 22.01
CA GLY A 475 -14.67 2.81 23.42
C GLY A 475 -13.44 3.32 24.18
N GLY A 476 -12.29 2.70 23.93
CA GLY A 476 -10.98 3.09 24.49
C GLY A 476 -10.35 4.35 23.88
N ARG A 477 -10.92 4.91 22.79
CA ARG A 477 -10.32 5.99 21.98
C ARG A 477 -8.96 5.59 21.38
N GLU A 478 -8.87 4.36 20.89
CA GLU A 478 -7.66 3.67 20.42
C GLU A 478 -7.81 3.14 18.98
N LEU A 479 -8.68 3.76 18.19
CA LEU A 479 -8.82 3.42 16.77
C LEU A 479 -7.48 3.55 16.04
N GLY A 480 -7.25 2.71 15.05
CA GLY A 480 -6.12 2.80 14.12
C GLY A 480 -6.59 2.46 12.71
N TYR A 481 -5.66 2.22 11.78
CA TYR A 481 -6.00 1.79 10.42
C TYR A 481 -6.88 0.55 10.44
N ALA A 482 -7.82 0.45 9.50
CA ALA A 482 -8.74 -0.68 9.36
C ALA A 482 -9.28 -1.17 10.71
N SER A 483 -9.91 -0.27 11.47
CA SER A 483 -10.58 -0.61 12.73
C SER A 483 -12.09 -0.69 12.53
N ASP A 484 -12.67 -1.76 13.06
CA ASP A 484 -14.11 -1.90 13.24
C ASP A 484 -14.65 -0.88 14.25
N ILE A 485 -15.93 -0.57 14.12
CA ILE A 485 -16.70 0.33 14.96
C ILE A 485 -17.64 -0.55 15.80
N GLU A 486 -17.14 -1.00 16.94
CA GLU A 486 -17.86 -1.91 17.84
C GLU A 486 -18.90 -1.14 18.66
N LEU A 487 -20.19 -1.49 18.53
CA LEU A 487 -21.31 -0.76 19.13
C LEU A 487 -22.28 -1.68 19.88
N ILE A 488 -22.93 -1.11 20.90
CA ILE A 488 -24.20 -1.61 21.43
C ILE A 488 -25.24 -0.47 21.47
N PHE A 489 -26.50 -0.85 21.30
CA PHE A 489 -27.64 0.06 21.29
C PHE A 489 -28.52 -0.19 22.49
N VAL A 490 -28.82 0.87 23.23
CA VAL A 490 -29.60 0.78 24.47
C VAL A 490 -30.68 1.85 24.50
N TYR A 491 -31.91 1.44 24.81
CA TYR A 491 -33.02 2.36 25.04
C TYR A 491 -33.48 2.32 26.50
N GLY A 492 -34.04 3.43 26.98
CA GLY A 492 -34.70 3.47 28.28
C GLY A 492 -36.18 3.12 28.18
N THR A 493 -36.74 2.64 29.29
CA THR A 493 -38.18 2.45 29.49
C THR A 493 -38.68 3.31 30.65
N ASN A 494 -39.99 3.62 30.67
CA ASN A 494 -40.66 4.30 31.79
C ASN A 494 -41.42 3.34 32.71
N ALA A 495 -41.56 2.08 32.29
CA ALA A 495 -42.27 1.06 33.04
C ALA A 495 -41.45 -0.24 32.94
N PRO A 496 -40.35 -0.35 33.72
CA PRO A 496 -39.50 -1.53 33.69
C PRO A 496 -40.28 -2.83 33.99
N ASP A 497 -41.33 -2.73 34.79
CA ASP A 497 -42.18 -3.87 35.19
C ASP A 497 -43.36 -4.15 34.25
N ARG A 498 -43.51 -3.36 33.17
CA ARG A 498 -44.54 -3.58 32.13
C ARG A 498 -43.90 -3.50 30.75
N PRO A 499 -43.36 -4.63 30.25
CA PRO A 499 -42.75 -4.67 28.92
C PRO A 499 -43.80 -4.27 27.87
N ASN A 500 -43.45 -3.29 27.03
CA ASN A 500 -44.23 -2.95 25.85
C ASN A 500 -43.43 -3.37 24.61
N PRO A 501 -43.81 -4.48 23.94
CA PRO A 501 -43.10 -5.00 22.77
C PRO A 501 -42.91 -3.97 21.65
N GLY A 502 -43.86 -3.03 21.49
CA GLY A 502 -43.79 -2.00 20.45
C GLY A 502 -42.64 -1.00 20.63
N ILE A 503 -42.13 -0.83 21.86
CA ILE A 503 -40.94 0.00 22.12
C ILE A 503 -39.70 -0.67 21.54
N GLY A 504 -39.52 -1.97 21.83
CA GLY A 504 -38.39 -2.76 21.31
C GLY A 504 -38.42 -2.82 19.79
N GLU A 505 -39.59 -3.07 19.20
CA GLU A 505 -39.76 -3.12 17.74
C GLU A 505 -39.38 -1.80 17.05
N TYR A 506 -39.77 -0.65 17.62
CA TYR A 506 -39.36 0.66 17.09
C TYR A 506 -37.83 0.81 17.09
N TYR A 507 -37.17 0.47 18.19
CA TYR A 507 -35.72 0.64 18.29
C TYR A 507 -34.94 -0.39 17.46
N GLU A 508 -35.47 -1.60 17.27
CA GLU A 508 -34.96 -2.56 16.29
C GLU A 508 -34.97 -1.95 14.88
N ARG A 509 -36.12 -1.39 14.47
CA ARG A 509 -36.25 -0.69 13.17
C ARG A 509 -35.29 0.50 13.07
N LEU A 510 -35.11 1.26 14.15
CA LEU A 510 -34.17 2.37 14.19
C LEU A 510 -32.72 1.91 14.01
N VAL A 511 -32.31 0.83 14.68
CA VAL A 511 -30.96 0.29 14.53
C VAL A 511 -30.75 -0.29 13.14
N GLN A 512 -31.74 -1.00 12.59
CA GLN A 512 -31.70 -1.47 11.20
C GLN A 512 -31.49 -0.31 10.24
N GLU A 513 -32.32 0.73 10.32
CA GLU A 513 -32.16 1.94 9.50
C GLU A 513 -30.78 2.58 9.70
N PHE A 514 -30.33 2.75 10.95
CA PHE A 514 -29.02 3.30 11.28
C PHE A 514 -27.86 2.56 10.60
N LEU A 515 -27.91 1.22 10.58
CA LEU A 515 -26.89 0.41 9.91
C LEU A 515 -26.88 0.66 8.40
N HIS A 516 -28.02 0.98 7.79
CA HIS A 516 -28.08 1.32 6.36
C HIS A 516 -27.45 2.69 6.03
N TRP A 517 -27.29 3.59 7.00
CA TRP A 517 -26.71 4.92 6.77
C TRP A 517 -25.18 4.93 6.64
N ILE A 518 -24.51 3.92 7.21
CA ILE A 518 -23.04 3.84 7.24
C ILE A 518 -22.59 2.79 6.24
N GLU A 519 -21.94 3.23 5.16
CA GLU A 519 -21.43 2.33 4.13
C GLU A 519 -19.99 1.93 4.42
N THR A 520 -19.78 0.61 4.37
CA THR A 520 -18.48 -0.03 4.48
C THR A 520 -18.02 -0.39 3.07
N LYS A 521 -16.92 0.23 2.61
CA LYS A 521 -16.37 -0.05 1.27
C LYS A 521 -15.64 -1.39 1.20
N GLN A 522 -15.00 -1.77 2.31
CA GLN A 522 -14.22 -2.98 2.44
C GLN A 522 -14.28 -3.48 3.89
N GLU A 523 -14.26 -4.80 4.06
CA GLU A 523 -14.29 -5.44 5.36
C GLU A 523 -13.17 -4.89 6.29
N GLY A 524 -13.52 -4.56 7.52
CA GLY A 524 -12.58 -4.07 8.53
C GLY A 524 -12.36 -2.56 8.54
N ILE A 525 -12.94 -1.78 7.62
CA ILE A 525 -12.68 -0.33 7.52
C ILE A 525 -13.94 0.45 7.84
N PHE A 526 -13.97 1.03 9.05
CA PHE A 526 -15.15 1.72 9.57
C PHE A 526 -16.40 0.81 9.55
N GLN A 527 -16.19 -0.52 9.61
CA GLN A 527 -17.26 -1.49 9.59
C GLN A 527 -17.95 -1.50 10.95
N VAL A 528 -19.27 -1.31 10.97
CA VAL A 528 -20.03 -1.39 12.21
C VAL A 528 -20.14 -2.85 12.64
N ASP A 529 -19.60 -3.15 13.83
CA ASP A 529 -19.67 -4.48 14.45
C ASP A 529 -20.55 -4.40 15.71
N ILE A 530 -21.53 -5.28 15.80
CA ILE A 530 -22.53 -5.33 16.87
C ILE A 530 -22.52 -6.67 17.61
N ARG A 531 -21.49 -7.51 17.39
CA ARG A 531 -21.42 -8.86 17.97
C ARG A 531 -21.18 -8.90 19.47
N LEU A 532 -20.73 -7.80 20.07
CA LEU A 532 -20.51 -7.67 21.52
C LEU A 532 -21.78 -7.32 22.32
N ARG A 533 -22.95 -7.31 21.69
CA ARG A 533 -24.23 -7.13 22.37
C ARG A 533 -24.62 -8.39 23.17
N PRO A 534 -25.50 -8.27 24.19
CA PRO A 534 -26.03 -9.43 24.91
C PRO A 534 -26.51 -10.54 23.96
N HIS A 535 -26.16 -11.78 24.26
CA HIS A 535 -26.45 -12.96 23.42
C HIS A 535 -25.79 -12.97 22.02
N GLY A 536 -24.89 -12.03 21.73
CA GLY A 536 -24.10 -11.97 20.50
C GLY A 536 -24.96 -11.91 19.24
N GLU A 537 -24.56 -12.64 18.20
CA GLU A 537 -25.26 -12.68 16.91
C GLU A 537 -26.72 -13.14 17.00
N LYS A 538 -27.05 -13.96 18.01
CA LYS A 538 -28.40 -14.47 18.25
C LYS A 538 -29.28 -13.51 19.05
N GLY A 539 -28.70 -12.44 19.60
CA GLY A 539 -29.41 -11.42 20.36
C GLY A 539 -30.07 -10.36 19.49
N LEU A 540 -31.05 -9.68 20.07
CA LEU A 540 -31.66 -8.46 19.55
C LEU A 540 -30.58 -7.40 19.22
N LEU A 541 -30.81 -6.57 18.20
CA LEU A 541 -29.89 -5.49 17.82
C LEU A 541 -29.87 -4.40 18.90
N THR A 542 -30.99 -4.23 19.61
CA THR A 542 -31.17 -3.26 20.67
C THR A 542 -31.62 -3.93 21.97
N ASN A 543 -31.24 -3.34 23.10
CA ASN A 543 -31.59 -3.86 24.42
C ASN A 543 -32.19 -2.74 25.27
N SER A 544 -33.19 -3.05 26.11
CA SER A 544 -33.59 -2.07 27.13
C SER A 544 -32.49 -1.93 28.18
N PHE A 545 -32.43 -0.79 28.86
CA PHE A 545 -31.49 -0.62 29.97
C PHE A 545 -31.72 -1.65 31.08
N GLU A 546 -32.95 -2.12 31.25
CA GLU A 546 -33.35 -3.18 32.16
C GLU A 546 -32.77 -4.55 31.75
N ASP A 547 -32.80 -4.88 30.45
CA ASP A 547 -32.19 -6.10 29.93
C ASP A 547 -30.68 -6.08 30.12
N ILE A 548 -30.04 -4.93 29.89
CA ILE A 548 -28.61 -4.71 30.16
C ILE A 548 -28.31 -4.99 31.65
N LYS A 549 -29.14 -4.50 32.58
CA LYS A 549 -28.98 -4.78 34.01
C LYS A 549 -29.22 -6.25 34.36
N CYS A 550 -30.21 -6.88 33.76
CA CYS A 550 -30.52 -8.28 34.02
C CYS A 550 -29.39 -9.20 33.54
N TYR A 551 -28.81 -8.90 32.38
CA TYR A 551 -27.75 -9.66 31.76
C TYR A 551 -26.40 -9.46 32.46
N TYR A 552 -26.00 -8.21 32.67
CA TYR A 552 -24.71 -7.83 33.27
C TYR A 552 -24.81 -7.57 34.77
N ARG A 553 -25.16 -8.61 35.52
CA ARG A 553 -25.18 -8.61 36.99
C ARG A 553 -24.39 -9.78 37.56
N THR A 554 -24.10 -9.71 38.85
CA THR A 554 -23.61 -10.87 39.59
C THR A 554 -24.59 -12.04 39.48
N GLY A 555 -24.10 -13.20 39.03
CA GLY A 555 -24.93 -14.37 38.73
C GLY A 555 -25.84 -14.24 37.51
N GLY A 556 -25.63 -13.22 36.67
CA GLY A 556 -26.27 -13.07 35.36
C GLY A 556 -25.67 -14.00 34.30
N ALA A 557 -26.13 -13.85 33.05
CA ALA A 557 -25.75 -14.73 31.94
C ALA A 557 -24.44 -14.34 31.24
N ALA A 558 -23.86 -13.18 31.56
CA ALA A 558 -22.63 -12.70 30.93
C ALA A 558 -21.42 -13.58 31.29
N ALA A 559 -20.66 -13.98 30.27
CA ALA A 559 -19.42 -14.73 30.45
C ALA A 559 -18.28 -13.84 30.97
N PRO A 560 -17.22 -14.40 31.57
CA PRO A 560 -16.09 -13.62 32.09
C PRO A 560 -15.46 -12.69 31.04
N PHE A 561 -15.26 -13.14 29.80
CA PHE A 561 -14.67 -12.30 28.75
C PHE A 561 -15.55 -11.09 28.38
N GLU A 562 -16.86 -11.16 28.59
CA GLU A 562 -17.77 -10.03 28.36
C GLU A 562 -17.58 -8.96 29.43
N ARG A 563 -17.40 -9.36 30.70
CA ARG A 563 -17.02 -8.43 31.79
C ARG A 563 -15.73 -7.69 31.46
N GLN A 564 -14.77 -8.37 30.85
CA GLN A 564 -13.53 -7.75 30.36
C GLN A 564 -13.79 -6.79 29.19
N ALA A 565 -14.58 -7.19 28.18
CA ALA A 565 -14.93 -6.32 27.04
C ALA A 565 -15.63 -5.03 27.49
N LEU A 566 -16.49 -5.10 28.52
CA LEU A 566 -17.19 -3.96 29.08
C LEU A 566 -16.28 -2.90 29.70
N ILE A 567 -15.01 -3.18 30.01
CA ILE A 567 -14.03 -2.17 30.46
C ILE A 567 -13.95 -1.02 29.46
N LYS A 568 -14.04 -1.31 28.16
CA LYS A 568 -13.97 -0.30 27.11
C LYS A 568 -15.33 0.34 26.76
N LEU A 569 -16.45 -0.11 27.34
CA LEU A 569 -17.77 0.47 27.06
C LEU A 569 -17.81 1.96 27.42
N ARG A 570 -18.21 2.80 26.46
CA ARG A 570 -18.32 4.25 26.59
C ARG A 570 -19.44 4.81 25.72
N HIS A 571 -20.18 5.79 26.21
CA HIS A 571 -21.16 6.55 25.42
C HIS A 571 -20.48 7.27 24.24
N VAL A 572 -20.99 7.06 23.03
CA VAL A 572 -20.45 7.69 21.80
C VAL A 572 -21.47 8.58 21.09
N ALA A 573 -22.76 8.23 21.12
CA ALA A 573 -23.83 9.00 20.47
C ALA A 573 -25.20 8.77 21.14
N GLY A 574 -26.16 9.65 20.83
CA GLY A 574 -27.51 9.61 21.36
C GLY A 574 -27.67 10.34 22.71
N HIS A 575 -28.59 9.85 23.54
CA HIS A 575 -28.98 10.49 24.78
C HIS A 575 -27.89 10.36 25.86
N SER A 576 -27.16 11.46 26.11
CA SER A 576 -26.00 11.46 27.02
C SER A 576 -26.31 11.05 28.46
N ALA A 577 -27.47 11.44 29.02
CA ALA A 577 -27.81 11.04 30.40
C ALA A 577 -28.07 9.53 30.55
N LEU A 578 -28.67 8.87 29.54
CA LEU A 578 -28.79 7.42 29.51
C LEU A 578 -27.40 6.77 29.36
N GLY A 579 -26.57 7.28 28.45
CA GLY A 579 -25.17 6.84 28.31
C GLY A 579 -24.41 6.85 29.64
N ARG A 580 -24.46 7.96 30.39
CA ARG A 580 -23.84 8.07 31.72
C ARG A 580 -24.44 7.13 32.77
N ARG A 581 -25.70 6.71 32.62
CA ARG A 581 -26.32 5.69 33.50
C ARG A 581 -25.79 4.29 33.15
N ILE A 582 -25.65 4.00 31.86
CA ILE A 582 -25.08 2.74 31.37
C ILE A 582 -23.62 2.60 31.81
N GLU A 583 -22.80 3.65 31.64
CA GLU A 583 -21.40 3.66 32.08
C GLU A 583 -21.28 3.42 33.59
N ARG A 584 -22.09 4.11 34.42
CA ARG A 584 -22.10 3.87 35.86
C ARG A 584 -22.46 2.44 36.23
N TYR A 585 -23.49 1.88 35.59
CA TYR A 585 -23.90 0.50 35.83
C TYR A 585 -22.84 -0.51 35.38
N LYS A 586 -22.21 -0.28 34.22
CA LYS A 586 -21.05 -1.05 33.76
C LYS A 586 -19.94 -1.02 34.81
N ASP A 587 -19.62 0.13 35.39
CA ASP A 587 -18.59 0.22 36.42
C ASP A 587 -18.95 -0.57 37.69
N GLU A 588 -20.22 -0.55 38.10
CA GLU A 588 -20.70 -1.35 39.24
C GLU A 588 -20.54 -2.85 39.00
N PHE A 589 -20.81 -3.33 37.78
CA PHE A 589 -20.66 -4.74 37.41
C PHE A 589 -19.19 -5.13 37.18
N VAL A 590 -18.46 -4.38 36.35
CA VAL A 590 -17.08 -4.70 35.95
C VAL A 590 -16.15 -4.65 37.16
N TYR A 591 -16.33 -3.67 38.05
CA TYR A 591 -15.50 -3.45 39.22
C TYR A 591 -16.20 -3.83 40.53
N SER A 592 -17.14 -4.79 40.47
CA SER A 592 -17.76 -5.36 41.67
C SER A 592 -16.72 -6.08 42.56
N GLN A 593 -17.08 -6.34 43.82
CA GLN A 593 -16.25 -7.14 44.74
C GLN A 593 -16.30 -8.65 44.43
N ASP A 594 -17.07 -9.06 43.42
CA ASP A 594 -17.21 -10.47 43.09
C ASP A 594 -15.87 -11.05 42.59
N PRO A 595 -15.52 -12.28 43.00
CA PRO A 595 -14.27 -12.90 42.56
C PRO A 595 -14.17 -12.97 41.04
N TRP A 596 -13.14 -12.36 40.47
CA TRP A 596 -12.78 -12.55 39.07
C TRP A 596 -12.23 -13.98 38.87
N PRO A 597 -12.84 -14.82 38.02
CA PRO A 597 -12.35 -16.18 37.74
C PRO A 597 -11.11 -16.12 36.84
N LEU A 598 -9.98 -15.67 37.42
CA LEU A 598 -8.73 -15.45 36.70
C LEU A 598 -8.23 -16.72 35.99
N ASP A 599 -8.38 -17.89 36.60
CA ASP A 599 -7.98 -19.16 35.98
C ASP A 599 -8.74 -19.43 34.67
N THR A 600 -10.04 -19.12 34.64
CA THR A 600 -10.87 -19.20 33.42
C THR A 600 -10.40 -18.18 32.38
N ALA A 601 -10.10 -16.95 32.78
CA ALA A 601 -9.60 -15.92 31.87
C ALA A 601 -8.23 -16.31 31.26
N LEU A 602 -7.31 -16.83 32.08
CA LEU A 602 -6.01 -17.31 31.63
C LEU A 602 -6.14 -18.57 30.75
N HIS A 603 -7.10 -19.44 31.02
CA HIS A 603 -7.41 -20.58 30.14
C HIS A 603 -7.90 -20.11 28.77
N LEU A 604 -8.83 -19.13 28.72
CA LEU A 604 -9.27 -18.51 27.47
C LEU A 604 -8.10 -17.85 26.72
N ARG A 605 -7.20 -17.18 27.43
CA ARG A 605 -6.01 -16.58 26.81
C ARG A 605 -5.09 -17.64 26.20
N ARG A 606 -4.83 -18.76 26.88
CA ARG A 606 -4.06 -19.88 26.33
C ARG A 606 -4.71 -20.46 25.08
N ARG A 607 -6.03 -20.63 25.11
CA ARG A 607 -6.80 -21.12 23.95
C ARG A 607 -6.72 -20.15 22.76
N GLN A 608 -6.82 -18.83 22.98
CA GLN A 608 -6.63 -17.84 21.91
C GLN A 608 -5.26 -17.94 21.26
N ILE A 609 -4.19 -18.20 22.04
CA ILE A 609 -2.85 -18.40 21.47
C ILE A 609 -2.87 -19.64 20.56
N GLN A 610 -3.43 -20.76 21.03
CA GLN A 610 -3.47 -22.01 20.28
C GLN A 610 -4.30 -21.92 18.99
N GLU A 611 -5.40 -21.15 19.00
CA GLU A 611 -6.32 -21.07 17.86
C GLU A 611 -5.96 -19.97 16.85
N LEU A 612 -5.35 -18.87 17.29
CA LEU A 612 -5.16 -17.66 16.46
C LEU A 612 -3.70 -17.38 16.08
N VAL A 613 -2.74 -18.12 16.66
CA VAL A 613 -1.31 -17.98 16.31
C VAL A 613 -0.93 -19.16 15.41
N PRO A 614 -0.56 -18.92 14.14
CA PRO A 614 -0.06 -19.97 13.27
C PRO A 614 1.22 -20.61 13.84
N LYS A 615 1.45 -21.88 13.49
CA LYS A 615 2.70 -22.57 13.85
C LYS A 615 3.89 -21.86 13.21
N ASP A 616 4.99 -21.78 13.96
CA ASP A 616 6.28 -21.25 13.52
C ASP A 616 6.25 -19.80 12.99
N ALA A 617 5.20 -19.05 13.35
CA ALA A 617 5.03 -17.65 12.95
C ALA A 617 4.71 -16.74 14.15
N ILE A 618 5.07 -15.47 14.04
CA ILE A 618 4.77 -14.46 15.05
C ILE A 618 3.52 -13.69 14.63
N HIS A 619 2.45 -13.81 15.42
CA HIS A 619 1.26 -12.98 15.29
C HIS A 619 1.33 -11.82 16.30
N VAL A 620 1.63 -10.60 15.82
CA VAL A 620 1.97 -9.43 16.66
C VAL A 620 0.92 -9.10 17.74
N LYS A 621 -0.36 -9.42 17.46
CA LYS A 621 -1.45 -9.26 18.42
C LYS A 621 -1.58 -10.40 19.45
N TYR A 622 -1.47 -11.65 19.02
CA TYR A 622 -1.93 -12.82 19.80
C TYR A 622 -0.80 -13.70 20.33
N SER A 623 0.40 -13.66 19.73
CA SER A 623 1.57 -14.39 20.25
C SER A 623 1.91 -13.95 21.69
N PRO A 624 2.61 -14.80 22.46
CA PRO A 624 3.15 -14.42 23.76
C PRO A 624 3.94 -13.10 23.68
N GLY A 625 3.64 -12.15 24.55
CA GLY A 625 4.26 -10.82 24.53
C GLY A 625 3.70 -9.84 23.50
N GLY A 626 2.73 -10.28 22.70
CA GLY A 626 2.02 -9.43 21.74
C GLY A 626 1.05 -8.46 22.39
N LEU A 627 0.33 -7.69 21.56
CA LEU A 627 -0.54 -6.60 22.03
C LEU A 627 -1.53 -7.03 23.11
N ILE A 628 -2.12 -8.23 22.97
CA ILE A 628 -3.13 -8.73 23.91
C ILE A 628 -2.55 -8.96 25.31
N ASP A 629 -1.28 -9.34 25.46
CA ASP A 629 -0.69 -9.53 26.80
C ASP A 629 -0.59 -8.18 27.54
N VAL A 630 -0.32 -7.08 26.83
CA VAL A 630 -0.35 -5.72 27.43
C VAL A 630 -1.77 -5.32 27.82
N GLU A 631 -2.72 -5.43 26.88
CA GLU A 631 -4.12 -5.06 27.13
C GLU A 631 -4.72 -5.88 28.28
N TYR A 632 -4.47 -7.19 28.31
CA TYR A 632 -5.00 -8.09 29.33
C TYR A 632 -4.31 -7.85 30.68
N THR A 633 -3.02 -7.49 30.70
CA THR A 633 -2.37 -7.08 31.95
C THR A 633 -3.08 -5.89 32.58
N ALA A 634 -3.33 -4.84 31.79
CA ALA A 634 -4.06 -3.67 32.28
C ALA A 634 -5.47 -4.07 32.75
N GLN A 635 -6.23 -4.76 31.89
CA GLN A 635 -7.64 -5.10 32.15
C GLN A 635 -7.84 -6.03 33.34
N TYR A 636 -6.99 -7.05 33.52
CA TYR A 636 -7.07 -7.94 34.67
C TYR A 636 -6.81 -7.19 35.97
N LEU A 637 -5.82 -6.29 35.99
CA LEU A 637 -5.54 -5.47 37.16
C LEU A 637 -6.64 -4.43 37.42
N GLN A 638 -7.25 -3.87 36.36
CA GLN A 638 -8.43 -3.00 36.48
C GLN A 638 -9.60 -3.73 37.13
N ILE A 639 -9.94 -4.95 36.69
CA ILE A 639 -11.02 -5.75 37.31
C ILE A 639 -10.69 -6.06 38.77
N GLN A 640 -9.45 -6.48 39.06
CA GLN A 640 -9.03 -6.89 40.40
C GLN A 640 -8.97 -5.74 41.41
N HIS A 641 -8.70 -4.52 40.97
CA HIS A 641 -8.42 -3.39 41.86
C HIS A 641 -9.35 -2.18 41.68
N GLY A 642 -10.14 -2.14 40.61
CA GLY A 642 -10.99 -1.01 40.26
C GLY A 642 -12.12 -0.76 41.26
N SER A 643 -12.51 -1.77 42.06
CA SER A 643 -13.54 -1.62 43.10
C SER A 643 -13.14 -0.54 44.11
N GLY A 644 -11.89 -0.58 44.60
CA GLY A 644 -11.35 0.37 45.58
C GLY A 644 -10.53 1.52 45.00
N LYS A 645 -10.32 1.57 43.68
CA LYS A 645 -9.47 2.57 43.03
C LYS A 645 -10.15 3.16 41.78
N PRO A 646 -11.02 4.18 41.94
CA PRO A 646 -11.73 4.81 40.83
C PRO A 646 -10.87 5.27 39.64
N PRO A 647 -9.61 5.75 39.81
CA PRO A 647 -8.75 6.11 38.67
C PRO A 647 -8.48 4.96 37.69
N LEU A 648 -8.63 3.69 38.12
CA LEU A 648 -8.46 2.53 37.25
C LEU A 648 -9.66 2.30 36.34
N ARG A 649 -10.80 2.97 36.55
CA ARG A 649 -12.05 2.77 35.79
C ARG A 649 -12.06 3.56 34.47
N THR A 650 -10.94 3.56 33.76
CA THR A 650 -10.79 4.20 32.45
C THR A 650 -10.87 3.16 31.33
N PRO A 651 -11.54 3.46 30.20
CA PRO A 651 -11.56 2.57 29.05
C PRO A 651 -10.26 2.60 28.22
N ASN A 652 -9.39 3.60 28.42
CA ASN A 652 -8.16 3.75 27.66
C ASN A 652 -7.00 2.99 28.33
N THR A 653 -6.28 2.17 27.55
CA THR A 653 -5.24 1.26 28.02
C THR A 653 -4.02 2.01 28.56
N LEU A 654 -3.58 3.09 27.91
CA LEU A 654 -2.44 3.88 28.39
C LEU A 654 -2.79 4.59 29.70
N GLN A 655 -3.96 5.22 29.79
CA GLN A 655 -4.44 5.82 31.04
C GLN A 655 -4.60 4.78 32.16
N ALA A 656 -5.00 3.55 31.83
CA ALA A 656 -5.07 2.46 32.79
C ALA A 656 -3.68 2.08 33.32
N LEU A 657 -2.67 1.96 32.45
CA LEU A 657 -1.29 1.67 32.84
C LEU A 657 -0.69 2.80 33.71
N GLU A 658 -0.95 4.07 33.36
CA GLU A 658 -0.56 5.23 34.16
C GLU A 658 -1.22 5.20 35.55
N ALA A 659 -2.52 4.88 35.63
CA ALA A 659 -3.24 4.78 36.89
C ALA A 659 -2.76 3.58 37.73
N LEU A 660 -2.40 2.46 37.10
CA LEU A 660 -1.81 1.29 37.78
C LEU A 660 -0.44 1.62 38.38
N GLN A 661 0.37 2.42 37.69
CA GLN A 661 1.63 2.96 38.20
C GLN A 661 1.38 3.92 39.37
N ALA A 662 0.51 4.92 39.19
CA ALA A 662 0.23 5.95 40.19
C ALA A 662 -0.30 5.35 41.50
N THR A 663 -1.08 4.28 41.40
CA THR A 663 -1.63 3.55 42.55
C THR A 663 -0.72 2.42 43.07
N ARG A 664 0.52 2.33 42.57
CA ARG A 664 1.57 1.36 42.95
C ARG A 664 1.15 -0.11 42.83
N ILE A 665 0.20 -0.43 41.95
CA ILE A 665 -0.17 -1.82 41.63
C ILE A 665 0.89 -2.41 40.70
N LEU A 666 1.30 -1.62 39.71
CA LEU A 666 2.47 -1.90 38.89
C LEU A 666 3.67 -1.10 39.43
N SER A 667 4.84 -1.70 39.33
CA SER A 667 6.08 -0.97 39.56
C SER A 667 6.26 0.08 38.45
N ARG A 668 6.98 1.17 38.75
CA ARG A 668 7.29 2.20 37.73
C ARG A 668 7.99 1.58 36.51
N HIS A 669 8.91 0.65 36.74
CA HIS A 669 9.64 -0.05 35.69
C HIS A 669 8.71 -0.88 34.78
N ASP A 670 7.88 -1.75 35.36
CA ASP A 670 6.96 -2.62 34.60
C ASP A 670 5.93 -1.77 33.83
N ALA A 671 5.40 -0.70 34.44
CA ALA A 671 4.45 0.19 33.78
C ALA A 671 5.06 0.93 32.58
N THR A 672 6.28 1.47 32.71
CA THR A 672 6.98 2.13 31.60
C THR A 672 7.21 1.17 30.44
N ILE A 673 7.67 -0.06 30.71
CA ILE A 673 7.86 -1.09 29.68
C ILE A 673 6.55 -1.36 28.94
N LEU A 674 5.45 -1.62 29.66
CA LEU A 674 4.16 -1.93 29.05
C LEU A 674 3.61 -0.76 28.21
N MET A 675 3.79 0.49 28.64
CA MET A 675 3.35 1.65 27.87
C MET A 675 4.15 1.83 26.57
N GLU A 676 5.48 1.69 26.64
CA GLU A 676 6.36 1.75 25.47
C GLU A 676 6.05 0.61 24.48
N ASP A 677 5.90 -0.61 24.99
CA ASP A 677 5.64 -1.78 24.16
C ASP A 677 4.23 -1.77 23.57
N TYR A 678 3.24 -1.24 24.29
CA TYR A 678 1.91 -0.99 23.72
C TYR A 678 1.99 -0.08 22.48
N LEU A 679 2.68 1.05 22.60
CA LEU A 679 2.84 2.00 21.50
C LEU A 679 3.62 1.38 20.34
N PHE A 680 4.70 0.65 20.63
CA PHE A 680 5.50 -0.04 19.63
C PHE A 680 4.71 -1.11 18.88
N LEU A 681 4.06 -2.03 19.59
CA LEU A 681 3.27 -3.12 18.99
C LEU A 681 2.10 -2.57 18.17
N ARG A 682 1.48 -1.47 18.62
CA ARG A 682 0.47 -0.76 17.83
C ARG A 682 1.05 -0.19 16.54
N LYS A 683 2.23 0.44 16.59
CA LYS A 683 2.93 0.94 15.39
C LYS A 683 3.21 -0.19 14.38
N VAL A 684 3.66 -1.36 14.86
CA VAL A 684 3.88 -2.55 14.02
C VAL A 684 2.58 -3.03 13.38
N ILE A 685 1.51 -3.16 14.17
CA ILE A 685 0.18 -3.56 13.68
C ILE A 685 -0.35 -2.58 12.63
N ASP A 686 -0.19 -1.28 12.86
CA ASP A 686 -0.58 -0.24 11.91
C ASP A 686 0.26 -0.36 10.62
N GLY A 687 1.57 -0.59 10.74
CA GLY A 687 2.47 -0.83 9.59
C GLY A 687 2.10 -2.05 8.73
N LEU A 688 1.56 -3.12 9.35
CA LEU A 688 1.03 -4.30 8.65
C LEU A 688 -0.34 -4.01 8.00
N ARG A 689 -1.25 -3.38 8.74
CA ARG A 689 -2.61 -3.08 8.29
C ARG A 689 -2.63 -2.14 7.10
N ILE A 690 -1.74 -1.16 7.08
CA ILE A 690 -1.62 -0.23 5.97
C ILE A 690 -1.41 -0.99 4.66
N VAL A 691 -0.53 -1.99 4.61
CA VAL A 691 -0.26 -2.77 3.39
C VAL A 691 -1.40 -3.70 3.04
N ARG A 692 -1.90 -4.44 4.04
CA ARG A 692 -2.86 -5.54 3.82
C ARG A 692 -4.28 -5.07 3.58
N GLY A 693 -4.61 -3.84 3.98
CA GLY A 693 -5.95 -3.28 3.79
C GLY A 693 -7.05 -3.92 4.64
N HIS A 694 -6.70 -4.73 5.64
CA HIS A 694 -7.68 -5.32 6.55
C HIS A 694 -7.09 -5.67 7.93
N ALA A 695 -7.98 -5.86 8.90
CA ALA A 695 -7.64 -6.07 10.31
C ALA A 695 -7.13 -7.48 10.68
N LYS A 696 -7.33 -8.48 9.80
CA LYS A 696 -7.28 -9.91 10.14
C LYS A 696 -5.87 -10.48 10.19
N ASP A 697 -5.09 -10.34 9.13
CA ASP A 697 -3.73 -10.87 9.09
C ASP A 697 -2.75 -9.89 9.75
N LEU A 698 -2.26 -10.26 10.93
CA LEU A 698 -1.19 -9.57 11.67
C LEU A 698 0.00 -10.51 11.95
N VAL A 699 0.17 -11.53 11.10
CA VAL A 699 1.36 -12.38 11.08
C VAL A 699 2.51 -11.59 10.49
N LEU A 700 3.71 -11.67 11.07
CA LEU A 700 4.89 -11.04 10.48
C LEU A 700 5.26 -11.72 9.16
N PRO A 701 5.83 -10.98 8.20
CA PRO A 701 6.51 -11.58 7.06
C PRO A 701 7.61 -12.55 7.49
N GLU A 702 8.04 -13.43 6.59
CA GLU A 702 9.16 -14.34 6.85
C GLU A 702 10.46 -13.55 7.07
N SER A 703 11.31 -14.04 7.96
CA SER A 703 12.60 -13.40 8.26
C SER A 703 13.48 -13.36 7.00
N GLY A 704 14.14 -12.22 6.77
CA GLY A 704 14.96 -12.01 5.57
C GLY A 704 14.19 -11.80 4.25
N SER A 705 12.85 -11.87 4.25
CA SER A 705 12.03 -11.56 3.08
C SER A 705 12.01 -10.07 2.75
N ASP A 706 11.72 -9.73 1.50
CA ASP A 706 11.56 -8.34 1.05
C ASP A 706 10.43 -7.63 1.82
N ASP A 707 9.33 -8.33 2.09
CA ASP A 707 8.21 -7.79 2.86
C ASP A 707 8.62 -7.39 4.27
N MET A 708 9.53 -8.14 4.90
CA MET A 708 10.11 -7.77 6.20
C MET A 708 10.96 -6.50 6.09
N ILE A 709 11.78 -6.39 5.04
CA ILE A 709 12.59 -5.19 4.76
C ILE A 709 11.69 -3.96 4.59
N TYR A 710 10.65 -4.06 3.78
CA TYR A 710 9.73 -2.94 3.53
C TYR A 710 8.92 -2.58 4.77
N LEU A 711 8.53 -3.56 5.60
CA LEU A 711 7.92 -3.30 6.90
C LEU A 711 8.86 -2.52 7.82
N ALA A 712 10.12 -2.95 7.96
CA ALA A 712 11.11 -2.27 8.79
C ALA A 712 11.35 -0.83 8.32
N ARG A 713 11.50 -0.61 7.01
CA ARG A 713 11.63 0.73 6.41
C ARG A 713 10.43 1.62 6.72
N ARG A 714 9.20 1.10 6.58
CA ARG A 714 7.96 1.82 6.92
C ARG A 714 7.91 2.21 8.40
N LEU A 715 8.45 1.36 9.27
CA LEU A 715 8.51 1.62 10.71
C LEU A 715 9.65 2.58 11.12
N GLY A 716 10.49 3.00 10.17
CA GLY A 716 11.56 3.97 10.37
C GLY A 716 12.96 3.37 10.56
N TYR A 717 13.14 2.07 10.35
CA TYR A 717 14.46 1.41 10.43
C TYR A 717 15.24 1.65 9.12
N LEU A 718 15.67 2.89 8.94
CA LEU A 718 16.37 3.37 7.75
C LEU A 718 17.89 3.26 7.95
N THR A 719 18.46 2.11 7.60
CA THR A 719 19.91 1.88 7.56
C THR A 719 20.45 1.98 6.13
N GLY A 720 21.77 2.10 5.97
CA GLY A 720 22.42 2.09 4.65
C GLY A 720 22.31 0.73 3.94
N VAL A 721 22.25 -0.36 4.72
CA VAL A 721 21.99 -1.72 4.23
C VAL A 721 20.64 -2.17 4.77
N TRP A 722 19.63 -2.27 3.90
CA TRP A 722 18.26 -2.44 4.37
C TRP A 722 17.99 -3.76 5.09
N LYS A 723 18.72 -4.83 4.73
CA LYS A 723 18.69 -6.12 5.45
C LYS A 723 19.10 -5.97 6.92
N GLU A 724 20.07 -5.10 7.22
CA GLU A 724 20.46 -4.81 8.61
C GLU A 724 19.36 -4.06 9.36
N GLY A 725 18.64 -3.16 8.68
CA GLY A 725 17.51 -2.44 9.25
C GLY A 725 16.36 -3.39 9.61
N ALA A 726 16.07 -4.35 8.72
CA ALA A 726 15.11 -5.43 8.98
C ALA A 726 15.51 -6.28 10.18
N GLN A 727 16.77 -6.73 10.23
CA GLN A 727 17.28 -7.52 11.35
C GLN A 727 17.22 -6.75 12.68
N THR A 728 17.52 -5.45 12.65
CA THR A 728 17.44 -4.57 13.83
C THR A 728 16.00 -4.48 14.34
N PHE A 729 15.04 -4.29 13.43
CA PHE A 729 13.62 -4.29 13.76
C PHE A 729 13.16 -5.62 14.36
N GLU A 730 13.52 -6.74 13.73
CA GLU A 730 13.16 -8.09 14.21
C GLU A 730 13.69 -8.35 15.62
N ASN A 731 14.96 -7.99 15.88
CA ASN A 731 15.59 -8.13 17.19
C ASN A 731 14.88 -7.29 18.25
N GLU A 732 14.57 -6.01 17.95
CA GLU A 732 13.86 -5.13 18.87
C GLU A 732 12.44 -5.66 19.17
N LEU A 733 11.71 -6.11 18.15
CA LEU A 733 10.38 -6.68 18.32
C LEU A 733 10.40 -7.92 19.22
N GLN A 734 11.33 -8.86 18.99
CA GLN A 734 11.49 -10.05 19.82
C GLN A 734 11.84 -9.69 21.27
N GLN A 735 12.76 -8.75 21.48
CA GLN A 735 13.13 -8.28 22.82
C GLN A 735 11.94 -7.68 23.57
N ARG A 736 11.15 -6.83 22.90
CA ARG A 736 9.96 -6.18 23.46
C ARG A 736 8.84 -7.18 23.78
N MET A 737 8.59 -8.12 22.88
CA MET A 737 7.63 -9.20 23.15
C MET A 737 8.09 -10.07 24.33
N HIS A 738 9.37 -10.44 24.39
CA HIS A 738 9.90 -11.23 25.51
C HIS A 738 9.75 -10.51 26.86
N ARG A 739 10.11 -9.23 26.96
CA ARG A 739 9.97 -8.47 28.22
C ARG A 739 8.50 -8.25 28.61
N THR A 740 7.62 -8.01 27.65
CA THR A 740 6.16 -7.93 27.89
C THR A 740 5.62 -9.26 28.42
N HIS A 741 6.00 -10.38 27.79
CA HIS A 741 5.57 -11.71 28.22
C HIS A 741 6.08 -12.08 29.61
N ALA A 742 7.32 -11.70 29.93
CA ALA A 742 7.90 -11.90 31.26
C ALA A 742 7.10 -11.16 32.35
N ILE A 743 6.67 -9.92 32.09
CA ILE A 743 5.81 -9.15 33.01
C ILE A 743 4.45 -9.82 33.18
N PHE A 744 3.81 -10.22 32.08
CA PHE A 744 2.51 -10.93 32.12
C PHE A 744 2.61 -12.20 32.97
N THR A 745 3.63 -13.01 32.72
CA THR A 745 3.87 -14.27 33.42
C THR A 745 4.17 -14.07 34.91
N LYS A 746 5.04 -13.11 35.25
CA LYS A 746 5.34 -12.71 36.63
C LYS A 746 4.07 -12.32 37.42
N LEU A 747 3.11 -11.67 36.77
CA LEU A 747 1.89 -11.20 37.43
C LEU A 747 0.82 -12.28 37.61
N PHE A 748 0.70 -13.23 36.68
CA PHE A 748 -0.47 -14.11 36.59
C PHE A 748 -0.19 -15.62 36.58
N GLN A 749 1.06 -16.09 36.46
CA GLN A 749 1.35 -17.52 36.50
C GLN A 749 1.46 -18.10 37.95
N PRO A 750 1.08 -19.38 38.15
CA PRO A 750 0.59 -19.89 39.42
C PRO A 750 1.58 -19.97 40.60
N GLU A 751 2.89 -20.04 40.37
CA GLU A 751 3.86 -20.17 41.48
C GLU A 751 3.95 -18.92 42.37
N GLN A 752 3.67 -17.73 41.82
CA GLN A 752 3.70 -16.47 42.59
C GLN A 752 2.30 -15.96 43.00
N TRP A 753 1.25 -16.32 42.25
CA TRP A 753 -0.13 -15.86 42.52
C TRP A 753 -0.69 -16.46 43.83
N LYS A 754 -0.43 -17.73 44.11
CA LYS A 754 -0.84 -18.38 45.38
C LYS A 754 -0.18 -17.72 46.60
N GLY A 755 1.07 -17.26 46.48
CA GLY A 755 1.83 -16.59 47.56
C GLY A 755 1.32 -15.19 47.95
N ARG A 756 0.63 -14.48 47.05
CA ARG A 756 0.01 -13.17 47.35
C ARG A 756 -1.30 -13.29 48.12
N LYS A 757 -2.08 -14.37 47.94
CA LYS A 757 -3.30 -14.63 48.74
C LYS A 757 -2.98 -14.91 50.21
N THR A 758 -1.83 -15.53 50.50
CA THR A 758 -1.38 -15.82 51.88
C THR A 758 -0.84 -14.61 52.64
N ARG A 759 -0.32 -13.57 51.96
CA ARG A 759 0.21 -12.36 52.61
C ARG A 759 -0.84 -11.31 53.01
N LYS A 760 -2.07 -11.39 52.50
CA LYS A 760 -3.19 -10.51 52.91
C LYS A 760 -4.01 -11.06 54.09
N LYS A 761 -3.63 -12.21 54.65
CA LYS A 761 -4.25 -12.83 55.84
C LYS A 761 -3.32 -12.86 57.06
N LYS A 762 -2.25 -12.06 57.07
CA LYS A 762 -1.43 -11.82 58.26
C LYS A 762 -1.42 -10.34 58.58
#